data_AF-A0AAU6KZR9-F1
#
_entry.id   AF-A0AAU6KZR9-F1
#
_cell.length_a   1.000
_cell.length_b   1.000
_cell.length_c   1.000
_cell.angle_alpha   90.00
_cell.angle_beta   90.00
_cell.angle_gamma   90.00
#
_symmetry.space_group_name_H-M   'P 1'
#
loop_
_entity.id
_entity.type
_entity.pdbx_description
1 polymer ?
#
loop_
_entity_poly.entity_id
_entity_poly.type
_entity_poly.pdbx_seq_one_letter_code
_entity_poly.pdbx_strand_id
1 'polypeptide(L)'
;MVFDNEVERTISDDIRVITATEIPGTSFTGQAIPPRKGKIRTERHLAGLVESRFADVVNGLYSDRLHLVERRNDGKSNSFSMSDRYDKALTVRLDVIPLPAGIVARTYVNTTSDNHTIQLPDTIDAQQVDRALSHELGELLAVRERARINEETPFQDSLKRGPVRGPVALSDEDLGRVSELNYLASRMNDRTLAVRERSEARKEFSFLLDHTGLRSQAFARESEARTEEQYAADLRITSIRRHLSPTALRELQQLSVPIHQLGGFDAHALLDFRARVRSQPAQNVTGTGIGNHPVPGFRADGSAISRAELSAEAQLMADTRTGISQRTLDELRSETRQTGQSPSRKVIIGGGASLAGRDPEALLIDARGRWHLDPGEGIFQSADQVRDTRAIGLGYSHQFTDPTSRVTMQAVQLWEDTLASRGPLVDGSARLVAGEDGNLWAHIVPNDGSESVRVRVEGVPTVATGIPPQLIPGADLAVPTIAAVHDRLHKTLPDDSPAHEQLTAVATARETLEVLQQENSENALRADPSAGAAMRTLDATVKWDDARETLPGKVLLGDAVSDNKFDPHIANSWLISGASGNAISAAEIILEANPNAKVAIVGSNIPPILFEQIPLRVARERYEAAYGGDGRLSFHIAPGNRARDIPITYNSEGEARFRVGDVEAEAYIASLARTAPVPEAVQGLNRWIHTSNGNLEGDLMFDKNSQYLGYSLTFQGKGSEHQVHVTGAASGFLPNTAFSPQVQNALNDMGARQVPLQSGSPAVGFAPTAWQSILLAKARQKGEVELHKEPPSSWIRTEPASVASNYSIAAASNLRPAPATRNQSRLDTRFPSKAATNSTNPATRARR
;
A
#
# COMPACT_ATOMS: atom_id res chain seq x y z
N MET A 1 21.90 52.61 3.86
CA MET A 1 20.48 52.50 4.27
C MET A 1 19.66 52.18 3.04
N VAL A 2 19.50 50.90 2.75
CA VAL A 2 18.48 50.35 1.85
C VAL A 2 18.02 49.09 2.57
N PHE A 3 16.71 48.98 2.80
CA PHE A 3 16.11 47.89 3.57
C PHE A 3 16.04 46.63 2.71
N ASP A 4 16.67 45.55 3.19
CA ASP A 4 16.37 44.17 2.81
C ASP A 4 14.97 43.81 3.32
N ASN A 5 14.12 43.31 2.43
CA ASN A 5 12.90 42.58 2.76
C ASN A 5 12.91 41.34 1.86
N GLU A 6 13.72 40.33 2.22
CA GLU A 6 13.47 38.96 1.80
C GLU A 6 12.25 38.45 2.56
N VAL A 7 11.12 38.39 1.87
CA VAL A 7 9.97 37.60 2.32
C VAL A 7 10.34 36.14 2.07
N GLU A 8 10.87 35.47 3.09
CA GLU A 8 10.85 34.00 3.16
C GLU A 8 9.40 33.56 3.00
N ARG A 9 9.02 33.13 1.79
CA ARG A 9 7.80 32.34 1.60
C ARG A 9 8.09 30.94 2.12
N THR A 10 7.85 30.73 3.40
CA THR A 10 7.75 29.40 4.00
C THR A 10 6.62 28.66 3.29
N ILE A 11 6.96 27.60 2.56
CA ILE A 11 5.96 26.68 2.00
C ILE A 11 5.27 26.03 3.21
N SER A 12 3.98 26.29 3.37
CA SER A 12 3.17 25.70 4.43
C SER A 12 3.21 24.18 4.33
N ASP A 13 3.55 23.48 5.42
CA ASP A 13 3.52 22.01 5.63
C ASP A 13 2.13 21.35 5.41
N ASP A 14 1.17 22.06 4.82
CA ASP A 14 -0.23 21.68 4.69
C ASP A 14 -0.47 20.82 3.43
N ILE A 15 0.19 19.65 3.33
CA ILE A 15 -0.32 18.59 2.46
C ILE A 15 -1.25 17.72 3.29
N ARG A 16 -2.56 17.76 2.97
CA ARG A 16 -3.59 17.08 3.77
C ARG A 16 -4.07 15.79 3.11
N VAL A 17 -4.60 14.93 3.97
CA VAL A 17 -5.18 13.62 3.65
C VAL A 17 -6.51 13.82 2.92
N ILE A 18 -6.74 13.04 1.86
CA ILE A 18 -8.01 13.03 1.12
C ILE A 18 -8.96 12.08 1.86
N THR A 19 -9.55 12.59 2.94
CA THR A 19 -10.27 11.78 3.93
C THR A 19 -10.90 12.70 4.97
N ALA A 20 -12.01 12.28 5.59
CA ALA A 20 -12.59 13.04 6.69
C ALA A 20 -11.59 13.19 7.84
N THR A 21 -11.12 14.42 8.06
CA THR A 21 -10.22 14.76 9.18
C THR A 21 -10.95 15.53 10.29
N GLU A 22 -10.41 15.46 11.49
CA GLU A 22 -10.98 16.13 12.67
C GLU A 22 -11.06 17.65 12.48
N ILE A 23 -12.06 18.27 13.11
CA ILE A 23 -12.14 19.73 13.18
C ILE A 23 -11.76 20.16 14.60
N PRO A 24 -10.58 20.80 14.77
CA PRO A 24 -10.11 21.26 16.07
C PRO A 24 -11.18 22.05 16.84
N GLY A 25 -11.32 21.79 18.13
CA GLY A 25 -12.30 22.47 19.00
C GLY A 25 -13.77 22.04 18.83
N THR A 26 -14.08 21.03 18.02
CA THR A 26 -15.43 20.45 17.82
C THR A 26 -15.57 19.04 18.41
N SER A 27 -16.78 18.48 18.31
CA SER A 27 -17.08 17.08 18.64
C SER A 27 -16.81 16.10 17.49
N PHE A 28 -16.38 16.60 16.32
CA PHE A 28 -16.08 15.79 15.14
C PHE A 28 -14.65 15.26 15.22
N THR A 29 -14.49 14.20 16.02
CA THR A 29 -13.21 13.54 16.29
C THR A 29 -13.29 12.05 15.94
N GLY A 30 -12.16 11.46 15.53
CA GLY A 30 -12.06 10.03 15.27
C GLY A 30 -12.10 9.21 16.56
N GLN A 31 -11.79 9.84 17.70
CA GLN A 31 -11.87 9.25 19.03
C GLN A 31 -13.11 9.71 19.77
N ALA A 32 -13.86 8.78 20.35
CA ALA A 32 -14.87 9.07 21.35
C ALA A 32 -14.19 9.52 22.65
N ILE A 33 -14.75 10.54 23.29
CA ILE A 33 -14.43 10.84 24.69
C ILE A 33 -14.67 9.54 25.48
N PRO A 34 -13.71 9.06 26.30
CA PRO A 34 -13.84 7.78 26.98
C PRO A 34 -15.20 7.68 27.67
N PRO A 35 -15.99 6.63 27.41
CA PRO A 35 -17.27 6.49 28.07
C PRO A 35 -17.03 6.49 29.58
N ARG A 36 -17.89 7.18 30.34
CA ARG A 36 -17.96 6.97 31.80
C ARG A 36 -18.05 5.46 32.03
N LYS A 37 -17.15 4.92 32.88
CA LYS A 37 -17.00 3.47 33.17
C LYS A 37 -18.34 2.72 33.03
N GLY A 38 -18.41 1.75 32.11
CA GLY A 38 -19.54 0.81 32.03
C GLY A 38 -20.32 0.70 30.71
N LYS A 39 -19.96 1.42 29.63
CA LYS A 39 -20.54 1.18 28.29
C LYS A 39 -19.45 0.80 27.29
N ILE A 40 -19.20 -0.50 27.12
CA ILE A 40 -18.45 -1.01 25.97
C ILE A 40 -19.40 -0.96 24.78
N ARG A 41 -19.23 0.01 23.87
CA ARG A 41 -19.71 -0.15 22.50
C ARG A 41 -18.77 -1.16 21.85
N THR A 42 -19.18 -2.42 21.74
CA THR A 42 -18.40 -3.42 21.00
C THR A 42 -18.31 -3.01 19.53
N GLU A 43 -17.17 -3.20 18.86
CA GLU A 43 -16.94 -3.01 17.41
C GLU A 43 -18.16 -3.43 16.57
N ARG A 44 -18.73 -4.60 16.87
CA ARG A 44 -19.95 -5.14 16.21
C ARG A 44 -21.14 -4.18 16.22
N HIS A 45 -21.40 -3.52 17.35
CA HIS A 45 -22.52 -2.59 17.47
C HIS A 45 -22.28 -1.35 16.60
N LEU A 46 -21.05 -0.87 16.56
CA LEU A 46 -20.67 0.26 15.72
C LEU A 46 -20.73 -0.11 14.23
N ALA A 47 -20.24 -1.30 13.83
CA ALA A 47 -20.35 -1.78 12.46
C ALA A 47 -21.82 -1.87 12.00
N GLY A 48 -22.70 -2.47 12.81
CA GLY A 48 -24.13 -2.53 12.50
C GLY A 48 -24.81 -1.15 12.45
N LEU A 49 -24.36 -0.20 13.28
CA LEU A 49 -24.82 1.19 13.22
C LEU A 49 -24.38 1.85 11.91
N VAL A 50 -23.10 1.77 11.56
CA VAL A 50 -22.52 2.33 10.32
C VAL A 50 -23.27 1.83 9.10
N GLU A 51 -23.54 0.53 9.04
CA GLU A 51 -24.31 -0.08 7.95
C GLU A 51 -25.76 0.42 7.86
N SER A 52 -26.44 0.56 9.00
CA SER A 52 -27.79 1.11 9.02
C SER A 52 -27.80 2.57 8.57
N ARG A 53 -26.84 3.36 9.06
CA ARG A 53 -26.73 4.80 8.79
C ARG A 53 -26.31 5.11 7.38
N PHE A 54 -25.51 4.25 6.75
CA PHE A 54 -25.12 4.43 5.35
C PHE A 54 -26.32 4.48 4.41
N ALA A 55 -27.28 3.56 4.57
CA ALA A 55 -28.50 3.58 3.77
C ALA A 55 -29.35 4.84 4.02
N ASP A 56 -29.44 5.30 5.28
CA ASP A 56 -30.16 6.52 5.64
C ASP A 56 -29.53 7.76 4.98
N VAL A 57 -28.19 7.88 5.03
CA VAL A 57 -27.44 8.99 4.44
C VAL A 57 -27.59 9.00 2.92
N VAL A 58 -27.43 7.84 2.26
CA VAL A 58 -27.59 7.74 0.79
C VAL A 58 -29.00 8.15 0.37
N ASN A 59 -30.04 7.58 0.98
CA ASN A 59 -31.42 7.87 0.61
C ASN A 59 -31.84 9.31 0.98
N GLY A 60 -31.34 9.82 2.10
CA GLY A 60 -31.72 11.14 2.62
C GLY A 60 -31.02 12.31 1.95
N LEU A 61 -29.72 12.18 1.65
CA LEU A 61 -28.90 13.28 1.14
C LEU A 61 -28.45 13.13 -0.31
N TYR A 62 -28.38 11.90 -0.84
CA TYR A 62 -27.80 11.59 -2.14
C TYR A 62 -28.74 10.85 -3.08
N SER A 63 -30.05 10.79 -2.79
CA SER A 63 -31.02 10.03 -3.60
C SER A 63 -31.20 10.54 -5.02
N ASP A 64 -30.77 11.76 -5.32
CA ASP A 64 -30.71 12.34 -6.66
C ASP A 64 -29.43 11.96 -7.44
N ARG A 65 -28.42 11.41 -6.75
CA ARG A 65 -27.10 11.06 -7.31
C ARG A 65 -26.78 9.57 -7.23
N LEU A 66 -27.35 8.86 -6.26
CA LEU A 66 -27.11 7.46 -5.95
C LEU A 66 -28.44 6.74 -5.68
N HIS A 67 -28.60 5.58 -6.28
CA HIS A 67 -29.73 4.68 -6.05
C HIS A 67 -29.22 3.38 -5.45
N LEU A 68 -29.68 3.05 -4.24
CA LEU A 68 -29.34 1.79 -3.60
C LEU A 68 -30.10 0.63 -4.26
N VAL A 69 -29.36 -0.33 -4.80
CA VAL A 69 -29.92 -1.48 -5.53
C VAL A 69 -30.05 -2.68 -4.60
N GLU A 70 -28.95 -3.05 -3.94
CA GLU A 70 -28.88 -4.28 -3.16
C GLU A 70 -27.92 -4.12 -1.97
N ARG A 71 -28.28 -4.74 -0.84
CA ARG A 71 -27.35 -5.01 0.26
C ARG A 71 -26.96 -6.48 0.21
N ARG A 72 -25.67 -6.76 0.08
CA ARG A 72 -25.10 -8.11 0.13
C ARG A 72 -24.34 -8.32 1.42
N ASN A 73 -24.40 -9.53 1.96
CA ASN A 73 -23.65 -9.96 3.12
C ASN A 73 -22.88 -11.23 2.74
N ASP A 74 -21.55 -11.19 2.80
CA ASP A 74 -20.67 -12.32 2.47
C ASP A 74 -20.24 -13.15 3.70
N GLY A 75 -20.91 -12.95 4.84
CA GLY A 75 -20.59 -13.56 6.13
C GLY A 75 -19.50 -12.82 6.90
N LYS A 76 -18.73 -11.93 6.26
CA LYS A 76 -17.66 -11.14 6.87
C LYS A 76 -17.97 -9.65 6.87
N SER A 77 -18.58 -9.11 5.83
CA SER A 77 -18.90 -7.68 5.70
C SER A 77 -20.16 -7.47 4.90
N ASN A 78 -20.82 -6.34 5.12
CA ASN A 78 -21.87 -5.88 4.22
C ASN A 78 -21.28 -5.02 3.11
N SER A 79 -21.74 -5.27 1.90
CA SER A 79 -21.49 -4.44 0.72
C SER A 79 -22.81 -3.92 0.17
N PHE A 80 -22.77 -2.70 -0.34
CA PHE A 80 -23.90 -1.97 -0.88
C PHE A 80 -23.65 -1.76 -2.36
N SER A 81 -24.45 -2.43 -3.20
CA SER A 81 -24.46 -2.19 -4.63
C SER A 81 -25.40 -1.04 -4.94
N MET A 82 -24.90 -0.06 -5.68
CA MET A 82 -25.62 1.16 -6.03
C MET A 82 -25.46 1.44 -7.53
N SER A 83 -26.34 2.27 -8.09
CA SER A 83 -26.12 2.93 -9.38
C SER A 83 -26.02 4.44 -9.17
N ASP A 84 -25.14 5.09 -9.93
CA ASP A 84 -25.11 6.55 -9.97
C ASP A 84 -26.17 7.10 -10.93
N ARG A 85 -26.28 8.44 -11.00
CA ARG A 85 -27.21 9.16 -11.89
C ARG A 85 -27.05 8.86 -13.40
N TYR A 86 -26.01 8.14 -13.79
CA TYR A 86 -25.74 7.73 -15.16
C TYR A 86 -25.96 6.22 -15.37
N ASP A 87 -26.64 5.55 -14.43
CA ASP A 87 -26.86 4.10 -14.40
C ASP A 87 -25.57 3.28 -14.33
N LYS A 88 -24.42 3.88 -13.97
CA LYS A 88 -23.17 3.15 -13.76
C LYS A 88 -23.19 2.50 -12.38
N ALA A 89 -22.99 1.20 -12.34
CA ALA A 89 -22.95 0.44 -11.09
C ALA A 89 -21.68 0.76 -10.29
N LEU A 90 -21.81 0.70 -8.97
CA LEU A 90 -20.70 0.73 -8.03
C LEU A 90 -21.01 -0.12 -6.80
N THR A 91 -19.97 -0.55 -6.10
CA THR A 91 -20.10 -1.25 -4.82
C THR A 91 -19.34 -0.49 -3.74
N VAL A 92 -19.97 -0.26 -2.58
CA VAL A 92 -19.30 0.27 -1.40
C VAL A 92 -19.32 -0.78 -0.30
N ARG A 93 -18.14 -1.16 0.19
CA ARG A 93 -17.97 -1.92 1.43
C ARG A 93 -17.77 -0.96 2.60
N LEU A 94 -18.31 -1.29 3.77
CA LEU A 94 -18.06 -0.57 5.01
C LEU A 94 -17.21 -1.42 5.95
N ASP A 95 -16.27 -0.80 6.66
CA ASP A 95 -15.52 -1.43 7.74
C ASP A 95 -15.33 -0.46 8.92
N VAL A 96 -15.09 -1.03 10.10
CA VAL A 96 -14.79 -0.27 11.32
C VAL A 96 -13.48 -0.81 11.84
N ILE A 97 -12.45 0.02 11.87
CA ILE A 97 -11.08 -0.39 12.20
C ILE A 97 -10.36 0.71 13.00
N PRO A 98 -9.24 0.40 13.67
CA PRO A 98 -8.35 1.43 14.18
C PRO A 98 -7.82 2.30 13.03
N LEU A 99 -8.00 3.62 13.11
CA LEU A 99 -7.45 4.58 12.15
C LEU A 99 -6.36 5.45 12.79
N PRO A 100 -5.43 6.00 11.99
CA PRO A 100 -4.44 6.97 12.48
C PRO A 100 -5.10 8.16 13.20
N ALA A 101 -4.41 8.72 14.19
CA ALA A 101 -4.90 9.91 14.90
C ALA A 101 -5.24 11.04 13.93
N GLY A 102 -6.37 11.72 14.18
CA GLY A 102 -6.83 12.83 13.34
C GLY A 102 -7.71 12.45 12.15
N ILE A 103 -7.88 11.16 11.88
CA ILE A 103 -8.75 10.64 10.81
C ILE A 103 -10.09 10.21 11.43
N VAL A 104 -11.19 10.74 10.89
CA VAL A 104 -12.57 10.48 11.33
C VAL A 104 -13.26 9.44 10.44
N ALA A 105 -12.85 9.33 9.18
CA ALA A 105 -13.18 8.24 8.26
C ALA A 105 -12.18 8.23 7.10
N ARG A 106 -12.17 7.15 6.32
CA ARG A 106 -11.31 6.97 5.15
C ARG A 106 -11.95 6.19 4.02
N THR A 107 -11.80 6.68 2.80
CA THR A 107 -12.27 5.99 1.59
C THR A 107 -11.13 5.47 0.74
N TYR A 108 -11.19 4.19 0.38
CA TYR A 108 -10.45 3.63 -0.74
C TYR A 108 -11.30 3.71 -2.01
N VAL A 109 -10.90 4.59 -2.94
CA VAL A 109 -11.57 4.74 -4.23
C VAL A 109 -10.82 3.95 -5.29
N ASN A 110 -11.51 3.01 -5.95
CA ASN A 110 -11.01 2.31 -7.12
C ASN A 110 -11.94 2.56 -8.31
N THR A 111 -11.56 3.51 -9.15
CA THR A 111 -12.28 3.85 -10.38
C THR A 111 -12.02 2.85 -11.52
N THR A 112 -11.10 1.90 -11.33
CA THR A 112 -10.83 0.82 -12.29
C THR A 112 -11.88 -0.28 -12.22
N SER A 113 -12.31 -0.66 -11.01
CA SER A 113 -13.29 -1.72 -10.77
C SER A 113 -14.66 -1.24 -10.27
N ASP A 114 -14.77 0.04 -9.90
CA ASP A 114 -15.94 0.63 -9.23
C ASP A 114 -16.30 -0.07 -7.89
N ASN A 115 -15.33 -0.75 -7.28
CA ASN A 115 -15.44 -1.30 -5.93
C ASN A 115 -14.71 -0.40 -4.94
N HIS A 116 -15.41 0.12 -3.95
CA HIS A 116 -14.92 1.10 -3.01
C HIS A 116 -15.01 0.55 -1.58
N THR A 117 -14.24 1.12 -0.65
CA THR A 117 -14.39 0.83 0.78
C THR A 117 -14.35 2.11 1.59
N ILE A 118 -15.31 2.29 2.51
CA ILE A 118 -15.30 3.35 3.52
C ILE A 118 -15.01 2.71 4.87
N GLN A 119 -14.05 3.29 5.59
CA GLN A 119 -13.61 2.83 6.90
C GLN A 119 -13.79 3.92 7.93
N LEU A 120 -14.35 3.56 9.09
CA LEU A 120 -14.51 4.47 10.22
C LEU A 120 -13.68 3.97 11.41
N PRO A 121 -13.20 4.89 12.28
CA PRO A 121 -12.55 4.52 13.52
C PRO A 121 -13.47 3.64 14.38
N ASP A 122 -12.91 2.57 14.93
CA ASP A 122 -13.54 1.75 15.97
C ASP A 122 -13.89 2.51 17.26
N THR A 123 -13.32 3.70 17.40
CA THR A 123 -13.54 4.61 18.52
C THR A 123 -14.45 5.79 18.17
N ILE A 124 -14.98 5.94 16.96
CA ILE A 124 -15.81 7.10 16.59
C ILE A 124 -17.07 7.23 17.47
N ASP A 125 -17.46 8.46 17.82
CA ASP A 125 -18.78 8.67 18.42
C ASP A 125 -19.89 8.42 17.39
N ALA A 126 -20.84 7.55 17.73
CA ALA A 126 -22.05 7.26 16.95
C ALA A 126 -22.80 8.50 16.45
N GLN A 127 -22.74 9.62 17.17
CA GLN A 127 -23.40 10.87 16.73
C GLN A 127 -22.72 11.50 15.49
N GLN A 128 -21.46 11.15 15.24
CA GLN A 128 -20.66 11.67 14.13
C GLN A 128 -20.65 10.75 12.91
N VAL A 129 -21.15 9.51 13.03
CA VAL A 129 -21.15 8.51 11.95
C VAL A 129 -21.79 9.07 10.68
N ASP A 130 -22.98 9.65 10.77
CA ASP A 130 -23.71 10.18 9.61
C ASP A 130 -22.95 11.32 8.92
N ARG A 131 -22.27 12.17 9.72
CA ARG A 131 -21.45 13.28 9.23
C ARG A 131 -20.20 12.77 8.52
N ALA A 132 -19.52 11.78 9.10
CA ALA A 132 -18.36 11.14 8.52
C ALA A 132 -18.71 10.43 7.21
N LEU A 133 -19.80 9.64 7.18
CA LEU A 133 -20.29 8.99 5.97
C LEU A 133 -20.67 10.01 4.89
N SER A 134 -21.27 11.14 5.27
CA SER A 134 -21.59 12.21 4.31
C SER A 134 -20.32 12.81 3.70
N HIS A 135 -19.27 13.03 4.50
CA HIS A 135 -17.99 13.49 3.98
C HIS A 135 -17.43 12.51 2.94
N GLU A 136 -17.30 11.24 3.32
CA GLU A 136 -16.71 10.19 2.48
C GLU A 136 -17.50 9.93 1.19
N LEU A 137 -18.84 9.99 1.24
CA LEU A 137 -19.68 9.92 0.03
C LEU A 137 -19.50 11.13 -0.87
N GLY A 138 -19.30 12.32 -0.29
CA GLY A 138 -18.96 13.54 -1.01
C GLY A 138 -17.67 13.40 -1.80
N GLU A 139 -16.62 12.93 -1.14
CA GLU A 139 -15.31 12.66 -1.75
C GLU A 139 -15.42 11.56 -2.82
N LEU A 140 -16.05 10.43 -2.52
CA LEU A 140 -16.22 9.32 -3.48
C LEU A 140 -16.87 9.79 -4.78
N LEU A 141 -17.95 10.56 -4.65
CA LEU A 141 -18.68 11.10 -5.81
C LEU A 141 -17.86 12.14 -6.58
N ALA A 142 -17.01 12.92 -5.89
CA ALA A 142 -16.09 13.87 -6.50
C ALA A 142 -15.05 13.13 -7.36
N VAL A 143 -14.37 12.14 -6.77
CA VAL A 143 -13.35 11.34 -7.47
C VAL A 143 -13.94 10.65 -8.69
N ARG A 144 -15.13 10.05 -8.56
CA ARG A 144 -15.81 9.38 -9.69
C ARG A 144 -16.18 10.33 -10.82
N GLU A 145 -16.78 11.48 -10.52
CA GLU A 145 -17.16 12.46 -11.54
C GLU A 145 -15.91 12.99 -12.27
N ARG A 146 -14.86 13.30 -11.51
CA ARG A 146 -13.58 13.77 -12.04
C ARG A 146 -12.92 12.73 -12.94
N ALA A 147 -12.83 11.47 -12.50
CA ALA A 147 -12.26 10.38 -13.29
C ALA A 147 -13.04 10.17 -14.60
N ARG A 148 -14.37 10.35 -14.59
CA ARG A 148 -15.22 10.25 -15.79
C ARG A 148 -14.89 11.29 -16.85
N ILE A 149 -14.47 12.50 -16.46
CA ILE A 149 -14.14 13.60 -17.37
C ILE A 149 -12.62 13.80 -17.53
N ASN A 150 -11.81 12.91 -16.96
CA ASN A 150 -10.35 12.96 -16.98
C ASN A 150 -9.76 14.28 -16.44
N GLU A 151 -10.36 14.83 -15.37
CA GLU A 151 -9.90 16.07 -14.75
C GLU A 151 -8.86 15.78 -13.64
N GLU A 152 -7.88 16.68 -13.48
CA GLU A 152 -6.87 16.58 -12.43
C GLU A 152 -7.44 17.13 -11.11
N THR A 153 -7.14 16.47 -9.97
CA THR A 153 -7.50 17.05 -8.66
C THR A 153 -6.59 18.26 -8.39
N PRO A 154 -7.07 19.31 -7.73
CA PRO A 154 -6.19 20.33 -7.17
C PRO A 154 -5.24 19.71 -6.13
N PHE A 155 -3.95 20.05 -6.19
CA PHE A 155 -2.95 19.56 -5.22
C PHE A 155 -3.23 20.05 -3.79
N GLN A 156 -3.69 21.29 -3.65
CA GLN A 156 -4.03 21.90 -2.36
C GLN A 156 -5.53 21.99 -2.17
N ASP A 157 -5.96 21.85 -0.91
CA ASP A 157 -7.33 22.16 -0.50
C ASP A 157 -7.56 23.67 -0.54
N SER A 158 -8.70 24.05 -1.09
CA SER A 158 -9.10 25.42 -1.32
C SER A 158 -9.96 25.97 -0.18
N LEU A 159 -10.63 25.09 0.56
CA LEU A 159 -11.44 25.42 1.73
C LEU A 159 -10.60 25.48 3.01
N LYS A 160 -9.64 26.41 3.02
CA LYS A 160 -8.81 26.77 4.18
C LYS A 160 -8.65 28.28 4.29
N ARG A 161 -8.36 28.81 5.48
CA ARG A 161 -8.07 30.25 5.65
C ARG A 161 -6.80 30.64 4.90
N GLY A 162 -6.79 31.84 4.34
CA GLY A 162 -5.65 32.41 3.62
C GLY A 162 -6.09 33.24 2.42
N PRO A 163 -5.15 33.99 1.81
CA PRO A 163 -5.44 34.80 0.63
C PRO A 163 -5.74 33.91 -0.58
N VAL A 164 -6.65 34.37 -1.44
CA VAL A 164 -7.03 33.69 -2.70
C VAL A 164 -7.10 34.76 -3.78
N ARG A 165 -6.45 34.51 -4.93
CA ARG A 165 -6.29 35.51 -6.00
C ARG A 165 -7.19 35.29 -7.22
N GLY A 166 -8.05 34.27 -7.22
CA GLY A 166 -8.96 33.95 -8.32
C GLY A 166 -9.94 32.83 -8.01
N PRO A 167 -10.76 32.40 -8.99
CA PRO A 167 -11.65 31.25 -8.83
C PRO A 167 -10.87 30.03 -8.31
N VAL A 168 -11.44 29.34 -7.32
CA VAL A 168 -10.73 28.26 -6.63
C VAL A 168 -11.23 26.92 -7.12
N ALA A 169 -10.32 26.04 -7.52
CA ALA A 169 -10.61 24.67 -7.86
C ALA A 169 -10.72 23.84 -6.58
N LEU A 170 -11.80 23.06 -6.44
CA LEU A 170 -12.07 22.29 -5.23
C LEU A 170 -11.36 20.94 -5.30
N SER A 171 -10.68 20.56 -4.22
CA SER A 171 -10.17 19.21 -4.05
C SER A 171 -11.29 18.21 -3.71
N ASP A 172 -10.96 16.91 -3.74
CA ASP A 172 -11.91 15.86 -3.34
C ASP A 172 -12.29 16.00 -1.83
N GLU A 173 -11.33 16.40 -0.98
CA GLU A 173 -11.54 16.75 0.45
C GLU A 173 -12.47 17.97 0.59
N ASP A 174 -12.29 19.01 -0.21
CA ASP A 174 -13.16 20.19 -0.19
C ASP A 174 -14.63 19.80 -0.46
N LEU A 175 -14.85 18.86 -1.37
CA LEU A 175 -16.19 18.35 -1.70
C LEU A 175 -16.75 17.43 -0.61
N GLY A 176 -15.89 16.75 0.15
CA GLY A 176 -16.25 16.11 1.42
C GLY A 176 -16.73 17.13 2.47
N ARG A 177 -16.03 18.26 2.63
CA ARG A 177 -16.44 19.35 3.54
C ARG A 177 -17.75 20.02 3.13
N VAL A 178 -17.98 20.21 1.84
CA VAL A 178 -19.26 20.70 1.34
C VAL A 178 -20.40 19.71 1.64
N SER A 179 -20.10 18.41 1.60
CA SER A 179 -21.06 17.38 1.96
C SER A 179 -21.41 17.37 3.45
N GLU A 180 -20.47 17.66 4.33
CA GLU A 180 -20.76 17.90 5.75
C GLU A 180 -21.69 19.11 5.96
N LEU A 181 -21.49 20.20 5.20
CA LEU A 181 -22.40 21.36 5.26
C LEU A 181 -23.83 20.96 4.84
N ASN A 182 -23.97 20.13 3.80
CA ASN A 182 -25.28 19.61 3.37
C ASN A 182 -25.95 18.77 4.46
N TYR A 183 -25.21 17.86 5.10
CA TYR A 183 -25.70 17.05 6.22
C TYR A 183 -26.15 17.92 7.40
N LEU A 184 -25.29 18.84 7.87
CA LEU A 184 -25.59 19.70 9.01
C LEU A 184 -26.77 20.63 8.74
N ALA A 185 -26.91 21.14 7.51
CA ALA A 185 -28.04 21.94 7.09
C ALA A 185 -29.36 21.16 7.09
N SER A 186 -29.34 19.91 6.64
CA SER A 186 -30.49 19.00 6.72
C SER A 186 -30.91 18.79 8.18
N ARG A 187 -29.95 18.41 9.04
CA ARG A 187 -30.17 18.16 10.47
C ARG A 187 -30.73 19.38 11.20
N MET A 188 -30.16 20.57 11.03
CA MET A 188 -30.63 21.75 11.76
C MET A 188 -32.05 22.17 11.35
N ASN A 189 -32.51 21.76 10.17
CA ASN A 189 -33.84 22.06 9.64
C ASN A 189 -34.85 20.92 9.79
N ASP A 190 -34.44 19.73 10.24
CA ASP A 190 -35.31 18.57 10.41
C ASP A 190 -36.20 18.72 11.67
N ARG A 191 -37.50 18.96 11.43
CA ARG A 191 -38.49 19.18 12.50
C ARG A 191 -38.78 17.95 13.35
N THR A 192 -38.36 16.77 12.92
CA THR A 192 -38.50 15.52 13.69
C THR A 192 -37.45 15.40 14.80
N LEU A 193 -36.33 16.12 14.69
CA LEU A 193 -35.26 16.13 15.68
C LEU A 193 -35.58 17.05 16.86
N ALA A 194 -35.00 16.70 18.02
CA ALA A 194 -35.14 17.54 19.21
C ALA A 194 -34.51 18.93 18.98
N VAL A 195 -35.05 19.96 19.65
CA VAL A 195 -34.54 21.34 19.57
C VAL A 195 -33.04 21.40 19.86
N ARG A 196 -32.58 20.62 20.85
CA ARG A 196 -31.16 20.54 21.20
C ARG A 196 -30.31 20.02 20.05
N GLU A 197 -30.73 18.95 19.38
CA GLU A 197 -29.98 18.35 18.27
C GLU A 197 -29.89 19.30 17.07
N ARG A 198 -30.99 20.00 16.75
CA ARG A 198 -31.00 21.04 15.72
C ARG A 198 -30.07 22.20 16.06
N SER A 199 -30.07 22.63 17.32
CA SER A 199 -29.20 23.70 17.80
C SER A 199 -27.73 23.30 17.74
N GLU A 200 -27.37 22.07 18.12
CA GLU A 200 -26.00 21.57 17.98
C GLU A 200 -25.58 21.48 16.51
N ALA A 201 -26.45 21.00 15.61
CA ALA A 201 -26.16 20.97 14.17
C ALA A 201 -25.92 22.38 13.60
N ARG A 202 -26.67 23.39 14.06
CA ARG A 202 -26.46 24.80 13.68
C ARG A 202 -25.12 25.34 14.17
N LYS A 203 -24.71 25.02 15.40
CA LYS A 203 -23.40 25.40 15.95
C LYS A 203 -22.26 24.76 15.14
N GLU A 204 -22.34 23.45 14.91
CA GLU A 204 -21.34 22.70 14.14
C GLU A 204 -21.24 23.21 12.69
N PHE A 205 -22.36 23.58 12.06
CA PHE A 205 -22.36 24.23 10.74
C PHE A 205 -21.60 25.56 10.80
N SER A 206 -21.89 26.38 11.80
CA SER A 206 -21.19 27.65 12.04
C SER A 206 -19.69 27.48 12.29
N PHE A 207 -19.27 26.42 12.99
CA PHE A 207 -17.85 26.11 13.23
C PHE A 207 -17.15 25.66 11.94
N LEU A 208 -17.80 24.83 11.14
CA LEU A 208 -17.26 24.37 9.86
C LEU A 208 -17.05 25.54 8.88
N LEU A 209 -17.96 26.52 8.83
CA LEU A 209 -17.75 27.75 8.04
C LEU A 209 -16.50 28.54 8.47
N ASP A 210 -16.23 28.58 9.78
CA ASP A 210 -15.05 29.26 10.32
C ASP A 210 -13.76 28.52 10.00
N HIS A 211 -13.80 27.18 10.10
CA HIS A 211 -12.68 26.28 9.80
C HIS A 211 -12.27 26.31 8.32
N THR A 212 -13.27 26.32 7.41
CA THR A 212 -13.08 26.24 5.95
C THR A 212 -12.75 27.59 5.30
N GLY A 213 -12.59 28.66 6.08
CA GLY A 213 -12.34 30.00 5.54
C GLY A 213 -13.50 30.56 4.72
N LEU A 214 -14.72 30.05 4.93
CA LEU A 214 -15.97 30.56 4.34
C LEU A 214 -16.55 31.75 5.12
N ARG A 215 -15.94 32.12 6.24
CA ARG A 215 -16.28 33.30 7.05
C ARG A 215 -15.02 34.12 7.34
N SER A 216 -15.10 35.44 7.19
CA SER A 216 -14.05 36.36 7.63
C SER A 216 -13.87 36.33 9.16
N GLN A 217 -12.62 36.27 9.62
CA GLN A 217 -12.26 36.29 11.04
C GLN A 217 -11.70 37.65 11.48
N ALA A 218 -11.27 38.50 10.55
CA ALA A 218 -10.69 39.81 10.79
C ALA A 218 -11.56 40.73 11.68
N PHE A 219 -10.89 41.42 12.62
CA PHE A 219 -11.55 42.35 13.54
C PHE A 219 -12.12 43.57 12.81
N ALA A 220 -13.11 44.23 13.43
CA ALA A 220 -13.77 45.39 12.83
C ALA A 220 -12.88 46.59 12.54
N ARG A 221 -11.77 46.69 13.26
CA ARG A 221 -10.78 47.75 13.13
C ARG A 221 -9.73 47.51 12.03
N GLU A 222 -9.66 46.29 11.47
CA GLU A 222 -8.64 45.88 10.48
C GLU A 222 -9.25 45.88 9.06
N SER A 223 -9.51 47.07 8.52
CA SER A 223 -10.29 47.24 7.29
C SER A 223 -9.69 46.55 6.06
N GLU A 224 -8.37 46.59 5.89
CA GLU A 224 -7.68 45.95 4.75
C GLU A 224 -7.70 44.42 4.85
N ALA A 225 -7.25 43.86 5.98
CA ALA A 225 -7.28 42.41 6.22
C ALA A 225 -8.71 41.84 6.15
N ARG A 226 -9.71 42.58 6.64
CA ARG A 226 -11.11 42.20 6.48
C ARG A 226 -11.54 42.16 5.03
N THR A 227 -11.17 43.15 4.23
CA THR A 227 -11.53 43.20 2.81
C THR A 227 -10.91 42.02 2.06
N GLU A 228 -9.64 41.71 2.33
CA GLU A 228 -8.94 40.58 1.73
C GLU A 228 -9.54 39.23 2.15
N GLU A 229 -9.80 39.01 3.44
CA GLU A 229 -10.41 37.77 3.93
C GLU A 229 -11.84 37.59 3.42
N GLN A 230 -12.63 38.67 3.37
CA GLN A 230 -14.00 38.62 2.86
C GLN A 230 -14.01 38.29 1.37
N TYR A 231 -13.13 38.93 0.59
CA TYR A 231 -12.98 38.62 -0.83
C TYR A 231 -12.59 37.16 -1.06
N ALA A 232 -11.64 36.63 -0.28
CA ALA A 232 -11.26 35.22 -0.34
C ALA A 232 -12.43 34.28 0.04
N ALA A 233 -13.21 34.62 1.07
CA ALA A 233 -14.41 33.87 1.45
C ALA A 233 -15.47 33.87 0.34
N ASP A 234 -15.72 35.02 -0.29
CA ASP A 234 -16.70 35.15 -1.39
C ASP A 234 -16.31 34.30 -2.61
N LEU A 235 -15.01 34.22 -2.94
CA LEU A 235 -14.50 33.35 -3.98
C LEU A 235 -14.74 31.87 -3.66
N ARG A 236 -14.44 31.43 -2.43
CA ARG A 236 -14.72 30.05 -1.98
C ARG A 236 -16.22 29.72 -2.01
N ILE A 237 -17.06 30.62 -1.49
CA ILE A 237 -18.52 30.48 -1.51
C ILE A 237 -19.03 30.33 -2.95
N THR A 238 -18.47 31.10 -3.88
CA THR A 238 -18.81 31.02 -5.30
C THR A 238 -18.45 29.65 -5.89
N SER A 239 -17.25 29.12 -5.59
CA SER A 239 -16.81 27.80 -6.05
C SER A 239 -17.69 26.65 -5.53
N ILE A 240 -18.13 26.70 -4.26
CA ILE A 240 -18.92 25.61 -3.66
C ILE A 240 -20.42 25.67 -3.97
N ARG A 241 -20.93 26.81 -4.48
CA ARG A 241 -22.38 27.06 -4.62
C ARG A 241 -23.13 25.95 -5.36
N ARG A 242 -22.56 25.42 -6.44
CA ARG A 242 -23.18 24.36 -7.26
C ARG A 242 -23.25 22.98 -6.57
N HIS A 243 -22.54 22.82 -5.47
CA HIS A 243 -22.44 21.57 -4.71
C HIS A 243 -23.27 21.59 -3.41
N LEU A 244 -23.85 22.75 -3.06
CA LEU A 244 -24.70 22.91 -1.90
C LEU A 244 -26.15 22.59 -2.23
N SER A 245 -26.82 21.90 -1.31
CA SER A 245 -28.27 21.78 -1.30
C SER A 245 -28.92 23.16 -1.15
N PRO A 246 -30.17 23.36 -1.64
CA PRO A 246 -30.86 24.63 -1.47
C PRO A 246 -30.98 25.07 0.00
N THR A 247 -31.13 24.12 0.92
CA THR A 247 -31.16 24.39 2.36
C THR A 247 -29.81 24.84 2.88
N ALA A 248 -28.72 24.14 2.53
CA ALA A 248 -27.38 24.53 2.96
C ALA A 248 -26.96 25.89 2.41
N LEU A 249 -27.34 26.23 1.17
CA LEU A 249 -27.08 27.54 0.59
C LEU A 249 -27.75 28.69 1.37
N ARG A 250 -29.01 28.50 1.81
CA ARG A 250 -29.72 29.49 2.64
C ARG A 250 -29.03 29.67 4.00
N GLU A 251 -28.69 28.57 4.67
CA GLU A 251 -28.04 28.62 5.98
C GLU A 251 -26.63 29.21 5.90
N LEU A 252 -25.89 28.91 4.83
CA LEU A 252 -24.59 29.51 4.55
C LEU A 252 -24.72 31.04 4.46
N GLN A 253 -25.68 31.56 3.70
CA GLN A 253 -25.88 33.02 3.58
C GLN A 253 -26.20 33.70 4.93
N GLN A 254 -26.89 33.01 5.83
CA GLN A 254 -27.23 33.54 7.15
C GLN A 254 -26.05 33.48 8.12
N LEU A 255 -25.23 32.44 8.05
CA LEU A 255 -24.20 32.15 9.04
C LEU A 255 -22.79 32.55 8.60
N SER A 256 -22.49 32.72 7.31
CA SER A 256 -21.15 33.09 6.83
C SER A 256 -20.79 34.57 7.05
N VAL A 257 -21.69 35.34 7.68
CA VAL A 257 -21.46 36.74 8.01
C VAL A 257 -20.42 36.91 9.13
N PRO A 258 -19.75 38.07 9.22
CA PRO A 258 -18.83 38.36 10.32
C PRO A 258 -19.48 38.19 11.70
N ILE A 259 -18.67 37.83 12.71
CA ILE A 259 -19.17 37.47 14.05
C ILE A 259 -20.05 38.52 14.73
N HIS A 260 -19.83 39.81 14.46
CA HIS A 260 -20.60 40.92 15.02
C HIS A 260 -21.99 41.10 14.38
N GLN A 261 -22.25 40.41 13.27
CA GLN A 261 -23.54 40.39 12.57
C GLN A 261 -24.35 39.13 12.88
N LEU A 262 -23.77 38.16 13.59
CA LEU A 262 -24.46 36.96 14.05
C LEU A 262 -25.37 37.30 15.25
N GLY A 263 -26.45 36.55 15.40
CA GLY A 263 -27.30 36.62 16.60
C GLY A 263 -26.51 36.25 17.87
N GLY A 264 -26.90 36.80 19.03
CA GLY A 264 -26.10 36.68 20.26
C GLY A 264 -25.74 35.26 20.68
N PHE A 265 -26.63 34.29 20.45
CA PHE A 265 -26.35 32.86 20.72
C PHE A 265 -25.28 32.29 19.79
N ASP A 266 -25.42 32.52 18.48
CA ASP A 266 -24.49 32.03 17.45
C ASP A 266 -23.10 32.70 17.61
N ALA A 267 -23.08 33.99 17.92
CA ALA A 267 -21.86 34.75 18.18
C ALA A 267 -21.11 34.24 19.42
N HIS A 268 -21.82 33.96 20.53
CA HIS A 268 -21.22 33.43 21.75
C HIS A 268 -20.64 32.03 21.54
N ALA A 269 -21.39 31.13 20.89
CA ALA A 269 -20.91 29.79 20.57
C ALA A 269 -19.65 29.82 19.68
N LEU A 270 -19.59 30.75 18.71
CA LEU A 270 -18.43 30.91 17.84
C LEU A 270 -17.21 31.49 18.58
N LEU A 271 -17.42 32.42 19.52
CA LEU A 271 -16.35 32.94 20.38
C LEU A 271 -15.73 31.82 21.22
N ASP A 272 -16.56 30.99 21.83
CA ASP A 272 -16.10 29.83 22.63
C ASP A 272 -15.34 28.83 21.77
N PHE A 273 -15.82 28.56 20.56
CA PHE A 273 -15.12 27.70 19.59
C PHE A 273 -13.74 28.27 19.23
N ARG A 274 -13.66 29.54 18.84
CA ARG A 274 -12.38 30.20 18.51
C ARG A 274 -11.44 30.25 19.71
N ALA A 275 -11.95 30.31 20.94
CA ALA A 275 -11.13 30.21 22.15
C ALA A 275 -10.57 28.78 22.33
N ARG A 276 -11.40 27.74 22.15
CA ARG A 276 -10.95 26.34 22.19
C ARG A 276 -9.87 26.04 21.16
N VAL A 277 -10.08 26.43 19.90
CA VAL A 277 -9.10 26.24 18.82
C VAL A 277 -7.77 26.92 19.14
N ARG A 278 -7.80 28.16 19.65
CA ARG A 278 -6.58 28.89 20.05
C ARG A 278 -5.84 28.25 21.23
N SER A 279 -6.57 27.56 22.11
CA SER A 279 -5.98 26.88 23.28
C SER A 279 -5.43 25.49 22.98
N GLN A 280 -5.79 24.91 21.83
CA GLN A 280 -5.21 23.66 21.39
C GLN A 280 -3.79 23.95 20.85
N PRO A 281 -2.77 23.16 21.22
CA PRO A 281 -1.49 23.23 20.53
C PRO A 281 -1.77 23.05 19.05
N ALA A 282 -1.03 23.73 18.17
CA ALA A 282 -1.12 23.53 16.73
C ALA A 282 -0.84 22.05 16.45
N GLN A 283 -1.90 21.24 16.47
CA GLN A 283 -1.82 19.87 16.05
C GLN A 283 -1.70 19.99 14.54
N ASN A 284 -0.47 19.89 14.05
CA ASN A 284 -0.22 19.56 12.66
C ASN A 284 -0.72 18.12 12.48
N VAL A 285 -2.05 17.97 12.44
CA VAL A 285 -2.74 16.67 12.39
C VAL A 285 -2.34 15.92 11.12
N THR A 286 -1.90 16.63 10.09
CA THR A 286 -1.46 16.04 8.82
C THR A 286 -0.26 16.76 8.21
N GLY A 287 0.48 17.59 8.97
CA GLY A 287 1.75 18.11 8.47
C GLY A 287 2.71 16.94 8.28
N THR A 288 2.89 16.48 7.03
CA THR A 288 3.67 15.28 6.70
C THR A 288 5.06 15.60 6.19
N GLY A 289 5.43 16.87 6.14
CA GLY A 289 6.81 17.29 5.94
C GLY A 289 7.64 16.90 7.16
N ILE A 290 8.52 15.91 7.00
CA ILE A 290 9.73 15.83 7.84
C ILE A 290 10.65 16.95 7.32
N GLY A 291 10.42 18.18 7.78
CA GLY A 291 11.22 19.37 7.45
C GLY A 291 10.81 20.14 6.18
N ASN A 292 11.47 21.30 5.96
CA ASN A 292 11.23 22.26 4.87
C ASN A 292 11.67 21.77 3.47
N HIS A 293 11.68 20.47 3.21
CA HIS A 293 12.15 19.92 1.94
C HIS A 293 11.07 20.04 0.85
N PRO A 294 11.45 20.27 -0.43
CA PRO A 294 10.50 20.24 -1.54
C PRO A 294 9.73 18.92 -1.58
N VAL A 295 8.44 19.02 -1.89
CA VAL A 295 7.59 17.87 -2.16
C VAL A 295 8.03 17.26 -3.48
N PRO A 296 8.24 15.93 -3.57
CA PRO A 296 8.61 15.33 -4.83
C PRO A 296 7.59 15.62 -5.93
N GLY A 297 8.08 16.00 -7.12
CA GLY A 297 7.25 16.52 -8.22
C GLY A 297 7.12 18.06 -8.24
N PHE A 298 7.59 18.77 -7.21
CA PHE A 298 7.54 20.23 -7.15
C PHE A 298 8.94 20.81 -7.02
N ARG A 299 9.13 21.99 -7.60
CA ARG A 299 10.35 22.78 -7.46
C ARG A 299 10.40 23.47 -6.10
N ALA A 300 11.57 23.99 -5.74
CA ALA A 300 11.76 24.72 -4.48
C ALA A 300 10.89 25.98 -4.34
N ASP A 301 10.45 26.57 -5.45
CA ASP A 301 9.51 27.70 -5.46
C ASP A 301 8.02 27.27 -5.35
N GLY A 302 7.76 25.96 -5.26
CA GLY A 302 6.44 25.36 -5.19
C GLY A 302 5.75 25.17 -6.54
N SER A 303 6.40 25.49 -7.66
CA SER A 303 5.86 25.20 -9.00
C SER A 303 5.89 23.70 -9.30
N ALA A 304 4.82 23.20 -9.93
CA ALA A 304 4.73 21.80 -10.33
C ALA A 304 5.61 21.51 -11.56
N ILE A 305 6.28 20.35 -11.56
CA ILE A 305 6.92 19.78 -12.74
C ILE A 305 5.82 19.30 -13.71
N SER A 306 5.92 19.63 -15.00
CA SER A 306 4.94 19.19 -15.99
C SER A 306 5.15 17.74 -16.44
N ARG A 307 4.13 17.12 -17.03
CA ARG A 307 4.23 15.78 -17.65
C ARG A 307 5.34 15.69 -18.70
N ALA A 308 5.57 16.77 -19.46
CA ALA A 308 6.59 16.83 -20.50
C ALA A 308 8.02 16.88 -19.93
N GLU A 309 8.19 17.40 -18.72
CA GLU A 309 9.50 17.54 -18.05
C GLU A 309 9.86 16.29 -17.22
N LEU A 310 8.89 15.42 -16.92
CA LEU A 310 9.04 14.29 -16.00
C LEU A 310 10.30 13.45 -16.27
N SER A 311 10.52 13.05 -17.52
CA SER A 311 11.67 12.19 -17.87
C SER A 311 13.01 12.90 -17.63
N ALA A 312 13.10 14.20 -17.90
CA ALA A 312 14.33 14.96 -17.70
C ALA A 312 14.60 15.20 -16.21
N GLU A 313 13.55 15.52 -15.44
CA GLU A 313 13.64 15.74 -13.99
C GLU A 313 13.95 14.43 -13.24
N ALA A 314 13.37 13.30 -13.64
CA ALA A 314 13.70 12.00 -13.06
C ALA A 314 15.19 11.65 -13.27
N GLN A 315 15.74 11.94 -14.46
CA GLN A 315 17.18 11.74 -14.72
C GLN A 315 18.05 12.70 -13.90
N LEU A 316 17.65 13.98 -13.80
CA LEU A 316 18.37 14.97 -12.99
C LEU A 316 18.44 14.56 -11.51
N MET A 317 17.35 14.02 -10.95
CA MET A 317 17.34 13.53 -9.57
C MET A 317 18.15 12.25 -9.40
N ALA A 318 18.18 11.38 -10.41
CA ALA A 318 19.07 10.21 -10.42
C ALA A 318 20.56 10.60 -10.38
N ASP A 319 20.95 11.61 -11.17
CA ASP A 319 22.31 12.13 -11.21
C ASP A 319 22.66 12.83 -9.89
N THR A 320 21.71 13.58 -9.32
CA THR A 320 21.83 14.23 -8.01
C THR A 320 22.08 13.20 -6.91
N ARG A 321 21.28 12.13 -6.87
CA ARG A 321 21.44 11.02 -5.94
C ARG A 321 22.83 10.39 -6.05
N THR A 322 23.27 10.10 -7.26
CA THR A 322 24.60 9.54 -7.55
C THR A 322 25.72 10.46 -7.02
N GLY A 323 25.59 11.78 -7.24
CA GLY A 323 26.55 12.77 -6.74
C GLY A 323 26.61 12.85 -5.21
N ILE A 324 25.48 12.72 -4.52
CA ILE A 324 25.43 12.67 -3.04
C ILE A 324 26.05 11.36 -2.53
N SER A 325 25.79 10.23 -3.20
CA SER A 325 26.40 8.94 -2.88
C SER A 325 27.92 9.03 -2.86
N GLN A 326 28.51 9.54 -3.95
CA GLN A 326 29.96 9.69 -4.08
C GLN A 326 30.53 10.59 -2.98
N ARG A 327 29.91 11.76 -2.73
CA ARG A 327 30.37 12.70 -1.70
C ARG A 327 30.32 12.07 -0.30
N THR A 328 29.24 11.36 0.01
CA THR A 328 29.07 10.69 1.30
C THR A 328 30.14 9.61 1.51
N LEU A 329 30.46 8.82 0.49
CA LEU A 329 31.55 7.83 0.55
C LEU A 329 32.90 8.50 0.80
N ASP A 330 33.20 9.59 0.10
CA ASP A 330 34.46 10.32 0.27
C ASP A 330 34.58 10.93 1.67
N GLU A 331 33.49 11.45 2.22
CA GLU A 331 33.41 11.94 3.60
C GLU A 331 33.67 10.84 4.62
N LEU A 332 32.99 9.69 4.53
CA LEU A 332 33.17 8.56 5.46
C LEU A 332 34.61 8.02 5.42
N ARG A 333 35.20 7.91 4.22
CA ARG A 333 36.59 7.48 4.04
C ARG A 333 37.59 8.52 4.56
N SER A 334 37.32 9.79 4.36
CA SER A 334 38.15 10.89 4.88
C SER A 334 38.14 10.89 6.42
N GLU A 335 36.97 10.80 7.04
CA GLU A 335 36.82 10.74 8.50
C GLU A 335 37.57 9.54 9.09
N THR A 336 37.45 8.36 8.46
CA THR A 336 38.19 7.16 8.89
C THR A 336 39.71 7.36 8.80
N ARG A 337 40.20 7.97 7.72
CA ARG A 337 41.64 8.26 7.55
C ARG A 337 42.16 9.30 8.54
N GLN A 338 41.36 10.32 8.87
CA GLN A 338 41.75 11.41 9.76
C GLN A 338 41.76 10.99 11.23
N THR A 339 40.75 10.22 11.66
CA THR A 339 40.57 9.83 13.06
C THR A 339 41.20 8.48 13.40
N GLY A 340 41.48 7.66 12.38
CA GLY A 340 41.86 6.26 12.55
C GLY A 340 40.72 5.37 13.05
N GLN A 341 39.50 5.90 13.16
CA GLN A 341 38.31 5.21 13.67
C GLN A 341 37.19 5.25 12.65
N SER A 342 36.38 4.19 12.59
CA SER A 342 35.20 4.17 11.73
C SER A 342 34.14 5.16 12.22
N PRO A 343 33.52 5.94 11.31
CA PRO A 343 32.48 6.92 11.66
C PRO A 343 31.26 6.27 12.32
N SER A 344 30.62 7.01 13.22
CA SER A 344 29.37 6.63 13.88
C SER A 344 28.18 7.32 13.20
N ARG A 345 27.13 6.57 12.85
CA ARG A 345 25.93 7.11 12.17
C ARG A 345 24.67 6.36 12.59
N LYS A 346 23.51 7.05 12.61
CA LYS A 346 22.20 6.38 12.49
C LYS A 346 22.10 5.76 11.10
N VAL A 347 21.60 4.52 11.01
CA VAL A 347 21.61 3.75 9.76
C VAL A 347 20.20 3.32 9.34
N ILE A 348 19.90 3.54 8.06
CA ILE A 348 18.71 3.01 7.37
C ILE A 348 19.18 2.18 6.17
N ILE A 349 18.71 0.94 6.05
CA ILE A 349 19.07 0.03 4.95
C ILE A 349 17.82 -0.30 4.13
N GLY A 350 17.87 0.01 2.83
CA GLY A 350 16.76 -0.14 1.88
C GLY A 350 15.95 1.14 1.69
N GLY A 351 15.22 1.19 0.56
CA GLY A 351 14.44 2.35 0.13
C GLY A 351 13.12 1.96 -0.52
N GLY A 352 12.83 2.53 -1.69
CA GLY A 352 11.50 2.45 -2.30
C GLY A 352 10.49 3.38 -1.60
N ALA A 353 9.24 2.95 -1.51
CA ALA A 353 8.18 3.73 -0.85
C ALA A 353 8.46 4.07 0.63
N SER A 354 9.31 3.29 1.32
CA SER A 354 9.66 3.58 2.72
C SER A 354 10.46 4.87 2.89
N LEU A 355 11.03 5.42 1.81
CA LEU A 355 11.72 6.71 1.82
C LEU A 355 10.80 7.86 2.25
N ALA A 356 9.48 7.70 2.18
CA ALA A 356 8.52 8.68 2.69
C ALA A 356 8.73 8.99 4.18
N GLY A 357 9.12 7.99 4.98
CA GLY A 357 9.42 8.12 6.41
C GLY A 357 10.91 8.25 6.74
N ARG A 358 11.76 8.54 5.75
CA ARG A 358 13.22 8.62 5.96
C ARG A 358 13.57 9.75 6.93
N ASP A 359 14.47 9.46 7.87
CA ASP A 359 15.20 10.47 8.65
C ASP A 359 16.31 11.10 7.77
N PRO A 360 16.26 12.41 7.46
CA PRO A 360 17.29 13.08 6.66
C PRO A 360 18.68 13.08 7.32
N GLU A 361 18.77 12.94 8.64
CA GLU A 361 20.05 12.90 9.36
C GLU A 361 20.70 11.50 9.35
N ALA A 362 19.91 10.46 9.04
CA ALA A 362 20.41 9.10 9.00
C ALA A 362 21.12 8.81 7.67
N LEU A 363 22.18 7.99 7.76
CA LEU A 363 22.85 7.43 6.59
C LEU A 363 21.93 6.39 5.94
N LEU A 364 21.43 6.70 4.74
CA LEU A 364 20.71 5.75 3.91
C LEU A 364 21.69 4.88 3.14
N ILE A 365 21.51 3.55 3.17
CA ILE A 365 22.15 2.62 2.24
C ILE A 365 21.06 1.93 1.44
N ASP A 366 20.96 2.25 0.16
CA ASP A 366 19.87 1.76 -0.69
C ASP A 366 20.34 1.56 -2.13
N ALA A 367 19.99 0.41 -2.71
CA ALA A 367 20.24 0.14 -4.11
C ALA A 367 19.09 0.73 -4.92
N ARG A 368 19.37 1.82 -5.66
CA ARG A 368 18.40 2.52 -6.50
C ARG A 368 17.59 1.55 -7.38
N GLY A 369 16.28 1.76 -7.42
CA GLY A 369 15.38 1.04 -8.31
C GLY A 369 15.08 -0.40 -7.92
N ARG A 370 15.48 -0.89 -6.73
CA ARG A 370 15.20 -2.28 -6.31
C ARG A 370 13.69 -2.58 -6.17
N TRP A 371 12.87 -1.58 -5.88
CA TRP A 371 11.43 -1.76 -5.66
C TRP A 371 10.63 -1.08 -6.78
N HIS A 372 9.74 -1.86 -7.41
CA HIS A 372 8.90 -1.57 -8.59
C HIS A 372 9.54 -1.81 -9.95
N LEU A 373 10.48 -2.76 -10.06
CA LEU A 373 10.95 -3.25 -11.37
C LEU A 373 9.87 -4.11 -12.05
N ASP A 374 8.74 -3.51 -12.36
CA ASP A 374 7.91 -3.97 -13.46
C ASP A 374 8.25 -3.05 -14.64
N PRO A 375 9.07 -3.49 -15.62
CA PRO A 375 9.40 -2.67 -16.78
C PRO A 375 8.20 -2.32 -17.68
N GLY A 376 6.97 -2.70 -17.29
CA GLY A 376 5.73 -2.20 -17.87
C GLY A 376 5.50 -0.70 -17.67
N GLU A 377 4.35 -0.22 -18.13
CA GLU A 377 4.02 1.23 -18.22
C GLU A 377 3.99 1.98 -16.87
N GLY A 378 3.98 1.27 -15.74
CA GLY A 378 3.89 1.84 -14.40
C GLY A 378 3.61 0.80 -13.31
N ILE A 379 3.47 1.27 -12.07
CA ILE A 379 3.06 0.41 -10.95
C ILE A 379 1.64 -0.12 -11.15
N PHE A 380 1.28 -1.16 -10.40
CA PHE A 380 -0.02 -1.85 -10.51
C PHE A 380 -1.21 -0.93 -10.23
N GLN A 381 -0.98 0.13 -9.46
CA GLN A 381 -1.99 1.06 -9.01
C GLN A 381 -2.23 2.22 -9.98
N SER A 382 -3.50 2.61 -10.11
CA SER A 382 -3.88 3.84 -10.80
C SER A 382 -3.55 5.09 -9.99
N ALA A 383 -3.53 6.26 -10.65
CA ALA A 383 -3.38 7.53 -9.94
C ALA A 383 -4.45 7.72 -8.84
N ASP A 384 -5.69 7.29 -9.06
CA ASP A 384 -6.76 7.31 -8.05
C ASP A 384 -6.53 6.36 -6.87
N GLN A 385 -5.98 5.18 -7.13
CA GLN A 385 -5.71 4.17 -6.10
C GLN A 385 -4.56 4.57 -5.17
N VAL A 386 -3.65 5.45 -5.62
CA VAL A 386 -2.57 6.02 -4.79
C VAL A 386 -2.70 7.52 -4.55
N ARG A 387 -3.88 8.12 -4.76
CA ARG A 387 -4.09 9.58 -4.58
C ARG A 387 -3.65 10.11 -3.22
N ASP A 388 -3.72 9.27 -2.19
CA ASP A 388 -3.37 9.60 -0.81
C ASP A 388 -1.85 9.70 -0.59
N THR A 389 -1.01 9.36 -1.57
CA THR A 389 0.45 9.52 -1.46
C THR A 389 0.88 10.97 -1.34
N ARG A 390 0.06 11.91 -1.81
CA ARG A 390 0.33 13.34 -1.63
C ARG A 390 0.33 13.70 -0.15
N ALA A 391 -0.63 13.14 0.60
CA ALA A 391 -0.83 13.41 2.02
C ALA A 391 0.27 12.87 2.92
N ILE A 392 1.22 12.13 2.36
CA ILE A 392 2.41 11.63 3.04
C ILE A 392 3.68 12.22 2.42
N GLY A 393 3.58 13.22 1.56
CA GLY A 393 4.74 13.87 0.96
C GLY A 393 5.59 12.95 0.07
N LEU A 394 5.03 11.83 -0.39
CA LEU A 394 5.70 10.92 -1.33
C LEU A 394 5.64 11.48 -2.76
N GLY A 395 4.52 12.12 -3.12
CA GLY A 395 4.33 12.73 -4.44
C GLY A 395 2.86 12.78 -4.84
N TYR A 396 2.54 13.53 -5.89
CA TYR A 396 1.17 13.70 -6.39
C TYR A 396 0.94 12.91 -7.68
N SER A 397 0.19 11.82 -7.61
CA SER A 397 0.03 10.87 -8.73
C SER A 397 -0.63 11.47 -9.98
N HIS A 398 -1.68 12.27 -9.82
CA HIS A 398 -2.39 12.87 -10.97
C HIS A 398 -1.57 13.91 -11.73
N GLN A 399 -0.46 14.38 -11.16
CA GLN A 399 0.46 15.30 -11.83
C GLN A 399 1.02 14.71 -13.13
N PHE A 400 1.28 13.41 -13.12
CA PHE A 400 2.00 12.71 -14.19
C PHE A 400 1.15 11.70 -14.95
N THR A 401 -0.05 11.41 -14.47
CA THR A 401 -0.83 10.26 -14.93
C THR A 401 -2.32 10.55 -14.81
N ASP A 402 -3.09 10.06 -15.78
CA ASP A 402 -4.55 10.14 -15.76
C ASP A 402 -5.15 9.29 -14.62
N PRO A 403 -6.36 9.62 -14.12
CA PRO A 403 -6.95 9.05 -12.90
C PRO A 403 -7.02 7.52 -12.88
N THR A 404 -7.39 6.93 -14.02
CA THR A 404 -7.58 5.47 -14.19
C THR A 404 -6.35 4.77 -14.78
N SER A 405 -5.26 5.49 -15.02
CA SER A 405 -4.04 4.97 -15.64
C SER A 405 -3.00 4.64 -14.57
N ARG A 406 -2.13 3.67 -14.86
CA ARG A 406 -1.03 3.25 -13.97
C ARG A 406 -0.08 4.42 -13.71
N VAL A 407 0.30 4.62 -12.45
CA VAL A 407 1.34 5.62 -12.12
C VAL A 407 2.67 5.20 -12.73
N THR A 408 3.25 6.09 -13.54
CA THR A 408 4.44 5.76 -14.34
C THR A 408 5.67 5.47 -13.49
N MET A 409 6.55 4.60 -13.99
CA MET A 409 7.82 4.30 -13.31
C MET A 409 8.72 5.51 -13.16
N GLN A 410 8.68 6.45 -14.12
CA GLN A 410 9.44 7.70 -14.06
C GLN A 410 8.98 8.61 -12.92
N ALA A 411 7.67 8.65 -12.64
CA ALA A 411 7.13 9.40 -11.50
C ALA A 411 7.62 8.79 -10.17
N VAL A 412 7.57 7.46 -10.04
CA VAL A 412 8.08 6.75 -8.87
C VAL A 412 9.59 7.01 -8.67
N GLN A 413 10.38 6.91 -9.73
CA GLN A 413 11.83 7.18 -9.69
C GLN A 413 12.12 8.63 -9.26
N LEU A 414 11.42 9.62 -9.85
CA LEU A 414 11.53 11.01 -9.44
C LEU A 414 11.27 11.16 -7.94
N TRP A 415 10.20 10.53 -7.43
CA TRP A 415 9.82 10.61 -6.03
C TRP A 415 10.86 9.98 -5.10
N GLU A 416 11.29 8.76 -5.39
CA GLU A 416 12.28 8.04 -4.60
C GLU A 416 13.64 8.73 -4.61
N ASP A 417 14.12 9.18 -5.77
CA ASP A 417 15.42 9.86 -5.88
C ASP A 417 15.41 11.24 -5.18
N THR A 418 14.28 11.97 -5.24
CA THR A 418 14.11 13.22 -4.48
C THR A 418 14.16 12.98 -2.97
N LEU A 419 13.46 11.95 -2.48
CA LEU A 419 13.44 11.60 -1.05
C LEU A 419 14.79 11.07 -0.57
N ALA A 420 15.45 10.24 -1.37
CA ALA A 420 16.78 9.73 -1.09
C ALA A 420 17.83 10.86 -1.04
N SER A 421 17.68 11.90 -1.86
CA SER A 421 18.65 13.00 -1.92
C SER A 421 18.54 14.01 -0.76
N ARG A 422 17.64 13.80 0.21
CA ARG A 422 17.44 14.73 1.35
C ARG A 422 18.58 14.73 2.39
N GLY A 423 19.47 13.74 2.36
CA GLY A 423 20.55 13.60 3.34
C GLY A 423 21.63 12.62 2.88
N PRO A 424 22.58 12.27 3.77
CA PRO A 424 23.69 11.36 3.44
C PRO A 424 23.18 10.01 2.94
N LEU A 425 23.66 9.58 1.78
CA LEU A 425 23.22 8.31 1.19
C LEU A 425 24.41 7.57 0.57
N VAL A 426 24.32 6.25 0.46
CA VAL A 426 25.21 5.42 -0.34
C VAL A 426 24.35 4.52 -1.21
N ASP A 427 24.56 4.62 -2.52
CA ASP A 427 24.02 3.65 -3.47
C ASP A 427 24.76 2.32 -3.33
N GLY A 428 24.12 1.36 -2.68
CA GLY A 428 24.78 0.14 -2.27
C GLY A 428 23.91 -0.82 -1.48
N SER A 429 24.56 -1.83 -0.92
CA SER A 429 23.96 -2.75 0.03
C SER A 429 24.70 -2.68 1.36
N ALA A 430 24.03 -3.07 2.45
CA ALA A 430 24.67 -3.15 3.76
C ALA A 430 24.27 -4.42 4.52
N ARG A 431 25.22 -4.92 5.32
CA ARG A 431 25.00 -6.00 6.28
C ARG A 431 25.34 -5.52 7.69
N LEU A 432 24.46 -5.82 8.62
CA LEU A 432 24.63 -5.59 10.05
C LEU A 432 25.34 -6.78 10.67
N VAL A 433 26.41 -6.50 11.43
CA VAL A 433 27.22 -7.49 12.15
C VAL A 433 27.55 -7.00 13.55
N ALA A 434 27.53 -7.93 14.50
CA ALA A 434 28.02 -7.69 15.85
C ALA A 434 29.56 -7.67 15.83
N GLY A 435 30.15 -6.61 16.38
CA GLY A 435 31.59 -6.52 16.56
C GLY A 435 32.06 -7.26 17.81
N GLU A 436 33.35 -7.62 17.85
CA GLU A 436 33.97 -8.18 19.05
C GLU A 436 34.02 -7.19 20.22
N ASP A 437 33.91 -5.90 19.92
CA ASP A 437 33.82 -4.78 20.85
C ASP A 437 32.42 -4.59 21.46
N GLY A 438 31.46 -5.47 21.12
CA GLY A 438 30.07 -5.38 21.56
C GLY A 438 29.28 -4.27 20.87
N ASN A 439 29.85 -3.58 19.87
CA ASN A 439 29.15 -2.58 19.08
C ASN A 439 28.48 -3.22 17.85
N LEU A 440 27.40 -2.60 17.38
CA LEU A 440 26.77 -2.95 16.12
C LEU A 440 27.43 -2.18 14.96
N TRP A 441 27.76 -2.89 13.88
CA TRP A 441 28.43 -2.34 12.72
C TRP A 441 27.63 -2.57 11.45
N ALA A 442 27.56 -1.56 10.57
CA ALA A 442 27.07 -1.74 9.20
C ALA A 442 28.26 -1.80 8.24
N HIS A 443 28.36 -2.91 7.51
CA HIS A 443 29.33 -3.13 6.44
C HIS A 443 28.65 -2.77 5.12
N ILE A 444 29.12 -1.71 4.49
CA ILE A 444 28.52 -1.10 3.31
C ILE A 444 29.34 -1.52 2.09
N VAL A 445 28.66 -2.09 1.09
CA VAL A 445 29.20 -2.44 -0.21
C VAL A 445 28.59 -1.50 -1.25
N PRO A 446 29.34 -0.49 -1.73
CA PRO A 446 28.89 0.41 -2.78
C PRO A 446 28.61 -0.31 -4.10
N ASN A 447 27.59 0.13 -4.84
CA ASN A 447 27.25 -0.42 -6.15
C ASN A 447 28.19 0.05 -7.27
N ASP A 448 28.96 1.11 -7.04
CA ASP A 448 29.95 1.64 -7.98
C ASP A 448 31.23 0.77 -8.07
N GLY A 449 31.32 -0.31 -7.26
CA GLY A 449 32.47 -1.20 -7.20
C GLY A 449 33.65 -0.67 -6.38
N SER A 450 33.50 0.48 -5.72
CA SER A 450 34.53 1.06 -4.85
C SER A 450 34.66 0.29 -3.52
N GLU A 451 35.74 0.57 -2.78
CA GLU A 451 36.08 -0.16 -1.55
C GLU A 451 34.94 -0.08 -0.51
N SER A 452 34.65 -1.22 0.13
CA SER A 452 33.65 -1.30 1.19
C SER A 452 33.99 -0.39 2.37
N VAL A 453 32.97 0.17 3.00
CA VAL A 453 33.11 1.07 4.15
C VAL A 453 32.41 0.46 5.36
N ARG A 454 32.95 0.71 6.56
CA ARG A 454 32.35 0.26 7.81
C ARG A 454 31.96 1.48 8.66
N VAL A 455 30.73 1.48 9.15
CA VAL A 455 30.20 2.51 10.05
C VAL A 455 29.69 1.88 11.34
N ARG A 456 29.94 2.52 12.48
CA ARG A 456 29.35 2.12 13.76
C ARG A 456 27.90 2.59 13.79
N VAL A 457 26.99 1.70 14.14
CA VAL A 457 25.56 2.02 14.18
C VAL A 457 25.23 2.73 15.48
N GLU A 458 24.63 3.90 15.37
CA GLU A 458 24.08 4.67 16.48
C GLU A 458 22.58 4.36 16.66
N GLY A 459 22.19 3.96 17.87
CA GLY A 459 20.81 3.61 18.19
C GLY A 459 20.34 2.34 17.47
N VAL A 460 19.03 2.27 17.22
CA VAL A 460 18.39 1.11 16.57
C VAL A 460 18.29 1.35 15.06
N PRO A 461 18.99 0.59 14.20
CA PRO A 461 18.92 0.76 12.76
C PRO A 461 17.55 0.34 12.21
N THR A 462 17.21 0.87 11.04
CA THR A 462 15.98 0.53 10.32
C THR A 462 16.28 -0.24 9.04
N VAL A 463 15.54 -1.31 8.79
CA VAL A 463 15.66 -2.15 7.59
C VAL A 463 14.35 -2.15 6.82
N ALA A 464 14.39 -1.77 5.55
CA ALA A 464 13.26 -1.68 4.63
C ALA A 464 13.67 -2.22 3.24
N THR A 465 14.18 -3.45 3.19
CA THR A 465 14.78 -4.04 1.96
C THR A 465 13.78 -4.53 0.91
N GLY A 466 12.49 -4.20 1.06
CA GLY A 466 11.42 -4.62 0.16
C GLY A 466 10.98 -6.08 0.35
N ILE A 467 10.30 -6.61 -0.66
CA ILE A 467 9.67 -7.93 -0.62
C ILE A 467 10.73 -9.05 -0.70
N PRO A 468 10.66 -10.12 0.13
CA PRO A 468 11.60 -11.24 0.07
C PRO A 468 11.54 -12.03 -1.25
N PRO A 469 12.62 -12.75 -1.62
CA PRO A 469 12.66 -13.57 -2.83
C PRO A 469 11.57 -14.64 -2.91
N GLN A 470 11.18 -14.99 -4.13
CA GLN A 470 10.28 -16.10 -4.41
C GLN A 470 10.86 -17.47 -4.05
N LEU A 471 9.96 -18.38 -3.68
CA LEU A 471 10.26 -19.75 -3.30
C LEU A 471 10.59 -20.60 -4.54
N ILE A 472 11.67 -21.38 -4.45
CA ILE A 472 11.98 -22.42 -5.45
C ILE A 472 10.87 -23.49 -5.44
N PRO A 473 10.32 -23.90 -6.60
CA PRO A 473 9.34 -24.99 -6.67
C PRO A 473 9.84 -26.26 -5.97
N GLY A 474 9.04 -26.76 -5.03
CA GLY A 474 9.37 -27.97 -4.24
C GLY A 474 10.09 -27.71 -2.93
N ALA A 475 10.66 -26.51 -2.72
CA ALA A 475 11.25 -26.14 -1.44
C ALA A 475 10.19 -26.04 -0.33
N ASP A 476 10.58 -26.36 0.90
CA ASP A 476 9.70 -26.34 2.05
C ASP A 476 9.58 -24.92 2.62
N LEU A 477 8.35 -24.44 2.85
CA LEU A 477 8.10 -23.10 3.41
C LEU A 477 8.69 -22.90 4.81
N ALA A 478 8.83 -23.98 5.60
CA ALA A 478 9.41 -23.91 6.94
C ALA A 478 10.94 -23.82 6.90
N VAL A 479 11.57 -24.30 5.82
CA VAL A 479 13.03 -24.29 5.63
C VAL A 479 13.33 -23.85 4.19
N PRO A 480 13.04 -22.61 3.80
CA PRO A 480 12.97 -22.23 2.38
C PRO A 480 14.31 -21.85 1.74
N THR A 481 15.39 -21.78 2.52
CA THR A 481 16.72 -21.34 2.06
C THR A 481 17.82 -22.28 2.53
N ILE A 482 18.97 -22.27 1.87
CA ILE A 482 20.13 -23.08 2.26
C ILE A 482 20.65 -22.72 3.66
N ALA A 483 20.64 -21.44 4.02
CA ALA A 483 20.96 -21.03 5.39
C ALA A 483 20.02 -21.68 6.43
N ALA A 484 18.71 -21.68 6.16
CA ALA A 484 17.74 -22.33 7.05
C ALA A 484 17.91 -23.86 7.07
N VAL A 485 18.34 -24.47 5.94
CA VAL A 485 18.71 -25.88 5.87
C VAL A 485 19.86 -26.16 6.82
N HIS A 486 20.96 -25.40 6.77
CA HIS A 486 22.10 -25.57 7.66
C HIS A 486 21.70 -25.42 9.13
N ASP A 487 20.89 -24.40 9.46
CA ASP A 487 20.37 -24.21 10.82
C ASP A 487 19.55 -25.41 11.31
N ARG A 488 18.74 -26.01 10.42
CA ARG A 488 17.94 -27.21 10.74
C ARG A 488 18.81 -28.44 10.92
N LEU A 489 19.76 -28.65 10.02
CA LEU A 489 20.69 -29.78 10.06
C LEU A 489 21.56 -29.71 11.31
N HIS A 490 22.02 -28.52 11.71
CA HIS A 490 22.81 -28.36 12.93
C HIS A 490 22.07 -28.82 14.18
N LYS A 491 20.74 -28.63 14.23
CA LYS A 491 19.90 -29.06 15.36
C LYS A 491 19.52 -30.54 15.33
N THR A 492 19.70 -31.20 14.19
CA THR A 492 19.24 -32.59 13.97
C THR A 492 20.40 -33.58 14.00
N LEU A 493 21.57 -33.16 13.51
CA LEU A 493 22.79 -33.95 13.60
C LEU A 493 23.26 -34.06 15.06
N PRO A 494 23.92 -35.17 15.45
CA PRO A 494 24.59 -35.29 16.74
C PRO A 494 25.63 -34.18 16.94
N ASP A 495 25.76 -33.64 18.16
CA ASP A 495 26.69 -32.53 18.47
C ASP A 495 28.15 -32.82 18.09
N ASP A 496 28.57 -34.08 18.08
CA ASP A 496 29.91 -34.55 17.71
C ASP A 496 30.07 -34.87 16.21
N SER A 497 29.07 -34.55 15.38
CA SER A 497 29.08 -34.84 13.96
C SER A 497 30.17 -34.03 13.23
N PRO A 498 31.07 -34.69 12.47
CA PRO A 498 32.09 -34.02 11.65
C PRO A 498 31.47 -33.14 10.54
N ALA A 499 30.21 -33.38 10.18
CA ALA A 499 29.50 -32.56 9.21
C ALA A 499 29.31 -31.12 9.68
N HIS A 500 29.29 -30.83 11.00
CA HIS A 500 29.08 -29.46 11.49
C HIS A 500 30.12 -28.47 10.95
N GLU A 501 31.41 -28.82 11.03
CA GLU A 501 32.48 -27.94 10.56
C GLU A 501 32.42 -27.75 9.04
N GLN A 502 32.24 -28.83 8.30
CA GLN A 502 32.20 -28.78 6.83
C GLN A 502 30.99 -28.02 6.29
N LEU A 503 29.82 -28.16 6.94
CA LEU A 503 28.61 -27.45 6.55
C LEU A 503 28.75 -25.92 6.70
N THR A 504 29.65 -25.42 7.55
CA THR A 504 29.92 -23.97 7.64
C THR A 504 30.69 -23.40 6.45
N ALA A 505 31.36 -24.25 5.67
CA ALA A 505 32.21 -23.85 4.55
C ALA A 505 31.52 -23.93 3.19
N VAL A 506 30.36 -24.59 3.10
CA VAL A 506 29.60 -24.78 1.86
C VAL A 506 28.46 -23.77 1.75
N ALA A 507 28.10 -23.40 0.51
CA ALA A 507 27.06 -22.39 0.27
C ALA A 507 25.91 -22.90 -0.60
N THR A 508 26.10 -24.01 -1.31
CA THR A 508 25.11 -24.54 -2.27
C THR A 508 24.42 -25.80 -1.77
N ALA A 509 23.26 -26.12 -2.36
CA ALA A 509 22.53 -27.35 -2.05
C ALA A 509 23.32 -28.60 -2.43
N ARG A 510 24.02 -28.57 -3.58
CA ARG A 510 24.81 -29.69 -4.09
C ARG A 510 25.98 -30.01 -3.17
N GLU A 511 26.80 -29.00 -2.83
CA GLU A 511 27.90 -29.15 -1.86
C GLU A 511 27.39 -29.62 -0.49
N THR A 512 26.24 -29.11 -0.04
CA THR A 512 25.62 -29.55 1.22
C THR A 512 25.28 -31.05 1.18
N LEU A 513 24.66 -31.54 0.11
CA LEU A 513 24.35 -32.96 -0.04
C LEU A 513 25.61 -33.81 -0.15
N GLU A 514 26.65 -33.33 -0.84
CA GLU A 514 27.95 -34.02 -0.95
C GLU A 514 28.61 -34.20 0.43
N VAL A 515 28.61 -33.16 1.28
CA VAL A 515 29.09 -33.27 2.67
C VAL A 515 28.27 -34.32 3.44
N LEU A 516 26.94 -34.28 3.35
CA LEU A 516 26.09 -35.25 4.05
C LEU A 516 26.29 -36.70 3.56
N GLN A 517 26.66 -36.89 2.29
CA GLN A 517 27.01 -38.18 1.72
C GLN A 517 28.36 -38.68 2.19
N GLN A 518 29.39 -37.83 2.14
CA GLN A 518 30.74 -38.15 2.60
C GLN A 518 30.73 -38.56 4.08
N GLU A 519 29.90 -37.88 4.89
CA GLU A 519 29.73 -38.17 6.31
C GLU A 519 28.66 -39.24 6.61
N ASN A 520 28.19 -39.99 5.60
CA ASN A 520 27.19 -41.07 5.72
C ASN A 520 25.90 -40.70 6.50
N SER A 521 25.57 -39.41 6.55
CA SER A 521 24.46 -38.87 7.36
C SER A 521 23.18 -38.68 6.53
N GLU A 522 23.30 -38.60 5.20
CA GLU A 522 22.17 -38.32 4.31
C GLU A 522 21.00 -39.29 4.48
N ASN A 523 21.24 -40.61 4.42
CA ASN A 523 20.18 -41.61 4.51
C ASN A 523 19.44 -41.57 5.84
N ALA A 524 20.16 -41.32 6.94
CA ALA A 524 19.58 -41.17 8.26
C ALA A 524 18.70 -39.91 8.33
N LEU A 525 19.19 -38.77 7.82
CA LEU A 525 18.44 -37.51 7.77
C LEU A 525 17.20 -37.59 6.86
N ARG A 526 17.24 -38.35 5.76
CA ARG A 526 16.06 -38.59 4.92
C ARG A 526 14.99 -39.42 5.61
N ALA A 527 15.39 -40.34 6.49
CA ALA A 527 14.48 -41.13 7.30
C ALA A 527 13.94 -40.35 8.53
N ASP A 528 14.66 -39.32 8.98
CA ASP A 528 14.29 -38.49 10.12
C ASP A 528 13.20 -37.46 9.74
N PRO A 529 12.00 -37.53 10.35
CA PRO A 529 10.93 -36.57 10.10
C PRO A 529 11.32 -35.11 10.41
N SER A 530 12.25 -34.89 11.35
CA SER A 530 12.70 -33.55 11.78
C SER A 530 13.63 -32.89 10.75
N ALA A 531 14.39 -33.67 9.97
CA ALA A 531 15.20 -33.19 8.85
C ALA A 531 14.46 -33.19 7.51
N GLY A 532 13.29 -33.84 7.42
CA GLY A 532 12.56 -34.00 6.15
C GLY A 532 12.27 -32.69 5.40
N ALA A 533 12.01 -31.57 6.09
CA ALA A 533 11.84 -30.27 5.45
C ALA A 533 13.16 -29.73 4.83
N ALA A 534 14.28 -29.92 5.53
CA ALA A 534 15.59 -29.53 5.03
C ALA A 534 16.00 -30.36 3.80
N MET A 535 15.79 -31.69 3.85
CA MET A 535 16.09 -32.58 2.73
C MET A 535 15.25 -32.27 1.49
N ARG A 536 13.94 -31.95 1.66
CA ARG A 536 13.09 -31.51 0.54
C ARG A 536 13.61 -30.24 -0.12
N THR A 537 14.03 -29.25 0.67
CA THR A 537 14.59 -28.00 0.12
C THR A 537 15.90 -28.23 -0.62
N LEU A 538 16.78 -29.10 -0.10
CA LEU A 538 18.01 -29.48 -0.79
C LEU A 538 17.72 -30.12 -2.15
N ASP A 539 16.85 -31.14 -2.18
CA ASP A 539 16.48 -31.84 -3.42
C ASP A 539 15.86 -30.88 -4.46
N ALA A 540 14.94 -30.02 -4.01
CA ALA A 540 14.28 -29.05 -4.88
C ALA A 540 15.26 -28.02 -5.45
N THR A 541 16.21 -27.56 -4.63
CA THR A 541 17.23 -26.59 -5.06
C THR A 541 18.21 -27.22 -6.05
N VAL A 542 18.64 -28.46 -5.83
CA VAL A 542 19.47 -29.18 -6.82
C VAL A 542 18.74 -29.35 -8.14
N LYS A 543 17.48 -29.82 -8.13
CA LYS A 543 16.69 -29.92 -9.37
C LYS A 543 16.53 -28.58 -10.09
N TRP A 544 16.44 -27.49 -9.32
CA TRP A 544 16.39 -26.13 -9.85
C TRP A 544 17.67 -25.71 -10.54
N ASP A 545 18.80 -25.94 -9.90
CA ASP A 545 20.10 -25.63 -10.47
C ASP A 545 20.38 -26.52 -11.70
N ASP A 546 20.09 -27.83 -11.63
CA ASP A 546 20.20 -28.76 -12.77
C ASP A 546 19.35 -28.32 -13.97
N ALA A 547 18.11 -27.86 -13.74
CA ALA A 547 17.25 -27.37 -14.80
C ALA A 547 17.78 -26.07 -15.42
N ARG A 548 18.38 -25.18 -14.62
CA ARG A 548 19.02 -23.95 -15.11
C ARG A 548 20.29 -24.23 -15.90
N GLU A 549 21.07 -25.24 -15.49
CA GLU A 549 22.26 -25.71 -16.22
C GLU A 549 21.85 -26.35 -17.56
N THR A 550 20.78 -27.16 -17.55
CA THR A 550 20.27 -27.86 -18.75
C THR A 550 19.63 -26.90 -19.76
N LEU A 551 18.93 -25.88 -19.27
CA LEU A 551 18.22 -24.90 -20.10
C LEU A 551 18.57 -23.46 -19.68
N PRO A 552 19.78 -22.97 -20.00
CA PRO A 552 20.24 -21.64 -19.61
C PRO A 552 19.29 -20.54 -20.09
N GLY A 553 18.92 -19.63 -19.17
CA GLY A 553 18.02 -18.51 -19.46
C GLY A 553 16.53 -18.86 -19.58
N LYS A 554 16.14 -20.14 -19.56
CA LYS A 554 14.75 -20.59 -19.72
C LYS A 554 14.07 -21.01 -18.42
N VAL A 555 14.78 -21.00 -17.29
CA VAL A 555 14.24 -21.35 -15.96
C VAL A 555 14.47 -20.16 -15.04
N LEU A 556 13.38 -19.50 -14.65
CA LEU A 556 13.43 -18.22 -13.94
C LEU A 556 12.47 -18.20 -12.75
N LEU A 557 12.85 -17.50 -11.68
CA LEU A 557 11.89 -17.05 -10.67
C LEU A 557 11.22 -15.77 -11.19
N GLY A 558 9.98 -15.49 -10.76
CA GLY A 558 9.28 -14.28 -11.18
C GLY A 558 10.04 -12.99 -10.83
N ASP A 559 10.84 -12.97 -9.77
CA ASP A 559 11.66 -11.80 -9.41
C ASP A 559 12.79 -11.55 -10.44
N ALA A 560 13.34 -12.59 -11.08
CA ALA A 560 14.37 -12.44 -12.11
C ALA A 560 13.83 -11.78 -13.39
N VAL A 561 12.54 -12.00 -13.67
CA VAL A 561 11.82 -11.37 -14.78
C VAL A 561 11.56 -9.90 -14.48
N SER A 562 11.08 -9.60 -13.27
CA SER A 562 10.90 -8.23 -12.78
C SER A 562 12.22 -7.44 -12.81
N ASP A 563 13.32 -8.02 -12.34
CA ASP A 563 14.65 -7.40 -12.39
C ASP A 563 15.19 -7.12 -13.82
N ASN A 564 14.45 -7.53 -14.86
CA ASN A 564 14.85 -7.44 -16.27
C ASN A 564 16.22 -8.11 -16.56
N LYS A 565 16.53 -9.19 -15.84
CA LYS A 565 17.77 -9.95 -15.96
C LYS A 565 17.58 -11.22 -16.81
N PHE A 566 16.84 -11.11 -17.90
CA PHE A 566 16.55 -12.24 -18.79
C PHE A 566 16.34 -11.79 -20.24
N ASP A 567 16.42 -12.73 -21.19
CA ASP A 567 16.10 -12.49 -22.60
C ASP A 567 14.69 -13.04 -22.91
N PRO A 568 13.70 -12.18 -23.21
CA PRO A 568 12.35 -12.61 -23.57
C PRO A 568 12.26 -13.31 -24.95
N HIS A 569 13.29 -13.24 -25.78
CA HIS A 569 13.35 -13.89 -27.10
C HIS A 569 13.91 -15.32 -27.07
N ILE A 570 14.39 -15.78 -25.90
CA ILE A 570 15.00 -17.12 -25.75
C ILE A 570 14.01 -18.27 -25.99
N ALA A 571 12.70 -17.98 -25.90
CA ALA A 571 11.62 -18.94 -26.10
C ALA A 571 10.38 -18.25 -26.70
N ASN A 572 9.64 -19.00 -27.52
CA ASN A 572 8.36 -18.55 -28.08
C ASN A 572 7.16 -19.06 -27.27
N SER A 573 7.37 -19.98 -26.33
CA SER A 573 6.33 -20.46 -25.42
C SER A 573 6.82 -20.46 -23.98
N TRP A 574 6.03 -19.85 -23.10
CA TRP A 574 6.35 -19.65 -21.70
C TRP A 574 5.23 -20.21 -20.81
N LEU A 575 5.62 -21.01 -19.82
CA LEU A 575 4.75 -21.49 -18.76
C LEU A 575 5.09 -20.75 -17.47
N ILE A 576 4.11 -20.06 -16.90
CA ILE A 576 4.23 -19.40 -15.60
C ILE A 576 3.40 -20.16 -14.58
N SER A 577 4.06 -20.74 -13.57
CA SER A 577 3.40 -21.46 -12.49
C SER A 577 3.07 -20.54 -11.31
N GLY A 578 1.80 -20.47 -10.96
CA GLY A 578 1.24 -19.60 -9.94
C GLY A 578 0.65 -18.34 -10.55
N ALA A 579 -0.63 -18.06 -10.28
CA ALA A 579 -1.30 -16.86 -10.73
C ALA A 579 -1.17 -15.78 -9.65
N SER A 580 -0.11 -14.97 -9.74
CA SER A 580 0.18 -13.87 -8.80
C SER A 580 0.35 -12.55 -9.54
N GLY A 581 0.51 -11.43 -8.83
CA GLY A 581 0.85 -10.14 -9.45
C GLY A 581 2.13 -10.23 -10.29
N ASN A 582 3.19 -10.85 -9.75
CA ASN A 582 4.44 -11.10 -10.48
C ASN A 582 4.24 -11.97 -11.73
N ALA A 583 3.27 -12.89 -11.73
CA ALA A 583 2.97 -13.69 -12.91
C ALA A 583 2.34 -12.86 -14.03
N ILE A 584 1.46 -11.92 -13.68
CA ILE A 584 0.87 -10.98 -14.64
C ILE A 584 1.96 -10.05 -15.19
N SER A 585 2.80 -9.45 -14.35
CA SER A 585 3.94 -8.64 -14.82
C SER A 585 4.84 -9.44 -15.74
N ALA A 586 5.26 -10.64 -15.33
CA ALA A 586 6.12 -11.48 -16.14
C ALA A 586 5.50 -11.77 -17.52
N ALA A 587 4.20 -12.05 -17.58
CA ALA A 587 3.49 -12.23 -18.84
C ALA A 587 3.48 -10.96 -19.69
N GLU A 588 3.17 -9.79 -19.11
CA GLU A 588 3.18 -8.50 -19.81
C GLU A 588 4.57 -8.22 -20.41
N ILE A 589 5.64 -8.32 -19.61
CA ILE A 589 7.03 -8.06 -20.03
C ILE A 589 7.43 -8.93 -21.22
N ILE A 590 7.11 -10.23 -21.16
CA ILE A 590 7.43 -11.18 -22.24
C ILE A 590 6.63 -10.85 -23.50
N LEU A 591 5.33 -10.61 -23.37
CA LEU A 591 4.43 -10.39 -24.50
C LEU A 591 4.67 -9.05 -25.20
N GLU A 592 5.13 -8.05 -24.46
CA GLU A 592 5.53 -6.74 -24.99
C GLU A 592 6.88 -6.80 -25.70
N ALA A 593 7.86 -7.48 -25.10
CA ALA A 593 9.21 -7.55 -25.65
C ALA A 593 9.32 -8.53 -26.83
N ASN A 594 8.57 -9.64 -26.82
CA ASN A 594 8.59 -10.66 -27.87
C ASN A 594 7.20 -10.81 -28.54
N PRO A 595 7.00 -10.24 -29.74
CA PRO A 595 5.73 -10.32 -30.48
C PRO A 595 5.28 -11.75 -30.81
N ASN A 596 6.20 -12.72 -30.86
CA ASN A 596 5.92 -14.11 -31.20
C ASN A 596 5.66 -15.00 -29.98
N ALA A 597 5.89 -14.49 -28.76
CA ALA A 597 5.73 -15.27 -27.54
C ALA A 597 4.26 -15.60 -27.27
N LYS A 598 4.03 -16.80 -26.75
CA LYS A 598 2.78 -17.21 -26.09
C LYS A 598 3.06 -17.50 -24.63
N VAL A 599 2.20 -17.02 -23.75
CA VAL A 599 2.32 -17.19 -22.30
C VAL A 599 1.09 -17.91 -21.76
N ALA A 600 1.33 -18.97 -20.98
CA ALA A 600 0.30 -19.68 -20.25
C ALA A 600 0.54 -19.54 -18.75
N ILE A 601 -0.44 -18.98 -18.03
CA ILE A 601 -0.42 -18.87 -16.58
C ILE A 601 -1.22 -20.04 -15.99
N VAL A 602 -0.54 -20.89 -15.22
CA VAL A 602 -1.10 -22.13 -14.65
C VAL A 602 -1.20 -21.99 -13.14
N GLY A 603 -2.34 -22.29 -12.53
CA GLY A 603 -2.50 -22.12 -11.09
C GLY A 603 -3.78 -22.72 -10.51
N SER A 604 -3.89 -22.75 -9.18
CA SER A 604 -5.10 -23.25 -8.51
C SER A 604 -6.27 -22.27 -8.57
N ASN A 605 -5.98 -20.97 -8.56
CA ASN A 605 -6.92 -19.86 -8.54
C ASN A 605 -6.20 -18.56 -8.88
N ILE A 606 -6.94 -17.55 -9.32
CA ILE A 606 -6.46 -16.17 -9.45
C ILE A 606 -6.84 -15.44 -8.14
N PRO A 607 -5.89 -14.81 -7.42
CA PRO A 607 -6.19 -14.04 -6.22
C PRO A 607 -7.20 -12.93 -6.50
N PRO A 608 -8.26 -12.76 -5.67
CA PRO A 608 -9.31 -11.77 -5.90
C PRO A 608 -8.79 -10.33 -6.08
N ILE A 609 -7.71 -9.96 -5.39
CA ILE A 609 -7.07 -8.63 -5.52
C ILE A 609 -6.67 -8.30 -6.97
N LEU A 610 -6.29 -9.29 -7.79
CA LEU A 610 -5.86 -9.02 -9.16
C LEU A 610 -7.01 -8.50 -10.03
N PHE A 611 -8.26 -8.83 -9.69
CA PHE A 611 -9.44 -8.30 -10.40
C PHE A 611 -9.72 -6.82 -10.06
N GLU A 612 -9.11 -6.31 -9.00
CA GLU A 612 -9.21 -4.90 -8.57
C GLU A 612 -8.07 -4.05 -9.15
N GLN A 613 -7.16 -4.68 -9.91
CA GLN A 613 -5.92 -4.07 -10.41
C GLN A 613 -5.95 -3.88 -11.93
N ILE A 614 -5.30 -2.82 -12.40
CA ILE A 614 -5.20 -2.50 -13.82
C ILE A 614 -4.52 -3.63 -14.63
N PRO A 615 -3.39 -4.23 -14.19
CA PRO A 615 -2.63 -5.12 -15.05
C PRO A 615 -3.37 -6.35 -15.53
N LEU A 616 -4.13 -7.02 -14.65
CA LEU A 616 -4.91 -8.18 -15.08
C LEU A 616 -5.93 -7.79 -16.16
N ARG A 617 -6.64 -6.66 -15.98
CA ARG A 617 -7.64 -6.21 -16.94
C ARG A 617 -7.00 -5.89 -18.30
N VAL A 618 -5.91 -5.12 -18.31
CA VAL A 618 -5.21 -4.73 -19.55
C VAL A 618 -4.59 -5.92 -20.26
N ALA A 619 -3.92 -6.82 -19.53
CA ALA A 619 -3.33 -8.03 -20.11
C ALA A 619 -4.38 -8.91 -20.79
N ARG A 620 -5.58 -9.03 -20.20
CA ARG A 620 -6.69 -9.78 -20.79
C ARG A 620 -7.24 -9.12 -22.04
N GLU A 621 -7.56 -7.83 -21.96
CA GLU A 621 -8.08 -7.06 -23.10
C GLU A 621 -7.13 -7.09 -24.30
N ARG A 622 -5.81 -7.06 -24.06
CA ARG A 622 -4.79 -7.02 -25.12
C ARG A 622 -4.41 -8.40 -25.65
N TYR A 623 -4.31 -9.40 -24.79
CA TYR A 623 -3.67 -10.68 -25.14
C TYR A 623 -4.54 -11.93 -24.96
N GLU A 624 -5.65 -11.87 -24.21
CA GLU A 624 -6.52 -13.04 -24.01
C GLU A 624 -7.66 -13.03 -25.04
N ALA A 625 -7.76 -14.10 -25.86
CA ALA A 625 -8.76 -14.20 -26.92
C ALA A 625 -10.22 -14.06 -26.42
N ALA A 626 -10.50 -14.55 -25.20
CA ALA A 626 -11.84 -14.46 -24.59
C ALA A 626 -12.31 -13.02 -24.32
N TYR A 627 -11.37 -12.07 -24.24
CA TYR A 627 -11.63 -10.65 -24.00
C TYR A 627 -11.39 -9.79 -25.25
N GLY A 628 -11.19 -10.41 -26.42
CA GLY A 628 -10.93 -9.71 -27.69
C GLY A 628 -9.44 -9.46 -27.99
N GLY A 629 -8.53 -9.99 -27.16
CA GLY A 629 -7.10 -9.90 -27.39
C GLY A 629 -6.58 -10.84 -28.49
N ASP A 630 -5.28 -10.77 -28.77
CA ASP A 630 -4.62 -11.51 -29.86
C ASP A 630 -4.43 -13.03 -29.60
N GLY A 631 -4.78 -13.51 -28.39
CA GLY A 631 -4.71 -14.93 -28.02
C GLY A 631 -3.33 -15.41 -27.58
N ARG A 632 -2.35 -14.51 -27.39
CA ARG A 632 -1.02 -14.88 -26.89
C ARG A 632 -0.98 -15.13 -25.38
N LEU A 633 -2.00 -14.75 -24.62
CA LEU A 633 -2.13 -15.05 -23.19
C LEU A 633 -3.26 -16.06 -22.94
N SER A 634 -3.00 -17.03 -22.07
CA SER A 634 -3.98 -18.03 -21.63
C SER A 634 -3.88 -18.30 -20.12
N PHE A 635 -5.03 -18.55 -19.48
CA PHE A 635 -5.13 -18.89 -18.06
C PHE A 635 -5.64 -20.32 -17.88
N HIS A 636 -4.84 -21.19 -17.25
CA HIS A 636 -5.17 -22.58 -16.97
C HIS A 636 -5.35 -22.78 -15.46
N ILE A 637 -6.52 -22.37 -14.98
CA ILE A 637 -6.82 -22.28 -13.54
C ILE A 637 -7.69 -23.45 -13.08
N ALA A 638 -7.14 -24.34 -12.27
CA ALA A 638 -7.85 -25.50 -11.71
C ALA A 638 -7.24 -25.94 -10.37
N PRO A 639 -8.01 -26.44 -9.39
CA PRO A 639 -7.48 -26.82 -8.06
C PRO A 639 -6.28 -27.79 -8.07
N GLY A 640 -6.12 -28.60 -9.12
CA GLY A 640 -4.98 -29.52 -9.30
C GLY A 640 -3.75 -28.91 -9.99
N ASN A 641 -3.88 -27.73 -10.60
CA ASN A 641 -2.83 -27.05 -11.37
C ASN A 641 -1.88 -26.29 -10.43
N ARG A 642 -1.12 -27.02 -9.61
CA ARG A 642 -0.10 -26.46 -8.72
C ARG A 642 1.23 -27.13 -8.98
N ALA A 643 2.25 -26.35 -9.37
CA ALA A 643 3.61 -26.85 -9.44
C ALA A 643 4.11 -27.19 -8.03
N ARG A 644 4.40 -28.47 -7.82
CA ARG A 644 5.01 -29.00 -6.57
C ARG A 644 6.50 -29.24 -6.71
N ASP A 645 7.01 -29.18 -7.93
CA ASP A 645 8.40 -29.36 -8.34
C ASP A 645 8.56 -28.69 -9.71
N ILE A 646 9.78 -28.69 -10.27
CA ILE A 646 10.05 -28.22 -11.62
C ILE A 646 9.48 -29.21 -12.63
N PRO A 647 8.60 -28.76 -13.54
CA PRO A 647 7.84 -29.65 -14.41
C PRO A 647 8.61 -30.03 -15.68
N ILE A 648 9.90 -30.37 -15.59
CA ILE A 648 10.70 -30.74 -16.76
C ILE A 648 10.25 -32.10 -17.32
N THR A 649 10.09 -32.16 -18.63
CA THR A 649 9.68 -33.33 -19.41
C THR A 649 10.52 -33.34 -20.69
N TYR A 650 10.55 -34.48 -21.38
CA TYR A 650 11.26 -34.61 -22.66
C TYR A 650 10.26 -35.01 -23.73
N ASN A 651 10.27 -34.29 -24.86
CA ASN A 651 9.43 -34.63 -26.00
C ASN A 651 9.97 -35.88 -26.73
N SER A 652 9.28 -36.32 -27.80
CA SER A 652 9.70 -37.48 -28.61
C SER A 652 11.06 -37.31 -29.30
N GLU A 653 11.57 -36.09 -29.39
CA GLU A 653 12.86 -35.74 -29.99
C GLU A 653 13.98 -35.64 -28.93
N GLY A 654 13.64 -35.84 -27.65
CA GLY A 654 14.57 -35.72 -26.53
C GLY A 654 14.83 -34.28 -26.09
N GLU A 655 14.08 -33.29 -26.60
CA GLU A 655 14.19 -31.92 -26.16
C GLU A 655 13.47 -31.70 -24.83
N ALA A 656 14.15 -31.02 -23.90
CA ALA A 656 13.54 -30.65 -22.63
C ALA A 656 12.45 -29.58 -22.82
N ARG A 657 11.31 -29.79 -22.15
CA ARG A 657 10.10 -28.98 -22.17
C ARG A 657 9.51 -28.91 -20.76
N PHE A 658 8.71 -27.89 -20.48
CA PHE A 658 8.03 -27.72 -19.20
C PHE A 658 6.55 -28.02 -19.34
N ARG A 659 6.01 -28.92 -18.51
CA ARG A 659 4.61 -29.34 -18.63
C ARG A 659 3.85 -29.36 -17.31
N VAL A 660 2.79 -28.57 -17.22
CA VAL A 660 1.85 -28.60 -16.08
C VAL A 660 0.44 -28.84 -16.62
N GLY A 661 -0.14 -29.99 -16.27
CA GLY A 661 -1.44 -30.40 -16.79
C GLY A 661 -1.42 -30.63 -18.31
N ASP A 662 -2.26 -29.88 -19.01
CA ASP A 662 -2.40 -29.88 -20.47
C ASP A 662 -1.52 -28.84 -21.18
N VAL A 663 -0.79 -28.00 -20.43
CA VAL A 663 0.08 -26.95 -20.96
C VAL A 663 1.51 -27.44 -21.04
N GLU A 664 2.15 -27.21 -22.19
CA GLU A 664 3.58 -27.47 -22.43
C GLU A 664 4.25 -26.22 -23.03
N ALA A 665 5.49 -25.92 -22.60
CA ALA A 665 6.24 -24.74 -23.04
C ALA A 665 7.76 -24.99 -23.09
N GLU A 666 8.47 -24.12 -23.81
CA GLU A 666 9.93 -24.11 -23.94
C GLU A 666 10.65 -23.50 -22.74
N ALA A 667 10.02 -22.53 -22.08
CA ALA A 667 10.58 -21.84 -20.91
C ALA A 667 9.59 -21.81 -19.74
N TYR A 668 10.14 -21.66 -18.54
CA TYR A 668 9.44 -21.80 -17.27
C TYR A 668 9.75 -20.66 -16.31
N ILE A 669 8.68 -20.11 -15.73
CA ILE A 669 8.76 -19.13 -14.66
C ILE A 669 8.00 -19.66 -13.45
N ALA A 670 8.66 -19.72 -12.30
CA ALA A 670 8.00 -19.99 -11.03
C ALA A 670 7.56 -18.68 -10.39
N SER A 671 6.25 -18.55 -10.13
CA SER A 671 5.60 -17.43 -9.43
C SER A 671 4.66 -17.93 -8.32
N LEU A 672 5.23 -18.69 -7.38
CA LEU A 672 4.49 -19.46 -6.39
C LEU A 672 4.26 -18.67 -5.09
N ALA A 673 5.11 -18.89 -4.10
CA ALA A 673 5.09 -18.22 -2.80
C ALA A 673 6.39 -17.45 -2.61
N ARG A 674 6.50 -16.72 -1.50
CA ARG A 674 7.73 -16.03 -1.10
C ARG A 674 8.34 -16.68 0.12
N THR A 675 9.66 -16.58 0.20
CA THR A 675 10.41 -16.96 1.40
C THR A 675 10.11 -15.96 2.53
N ALA A 676 10.21 -16.39 3.78
CA ALA A 676 10.14 -15.49 4.94
C ALA A 676 11.37 -15.66 5.85
N PRO A 677 12.60 -15.44 5.34
CA PRO A 677 13.80 -15.44 6.16
C PRO A 677 13.91 -14.11 6.92
N VAL A 678 14.83 -14.07 7.89
CA VAL A 678 15.32 -12.78 8.39
C VAL A 678 15.87 -11.94 7.21
N PRO A 679 15.64 -10.61 7.17
CA PRO A 679 16.11 -9.78 6.08
C PRO A 679 17.62 -9.95 5.82
N GLU A 680 18.04 -9.85 4.55
CA GLU A 680 19.45 -10.06 4.18
C GLU A 680 20.41 -9.18 4.99
N ALA A 681 20.00 -7.93 5.24
CA ALA A 681 20.74 -6.96 6.02
C ALA A 681 21.05 -7.43 7.46
N VAL A 682 20.30 -8.38 8.04
CA VAL A 682 20.51 -8.88 9.41
C VAL A 682 21.02 -10.32 9.47
N GLN A 683 21.32 -10.96 8.33
CA GLN A 683 21.83 -12.34 8.33
C GLN A 683 23.17 -12.48 9.08
N GLY A 684 23.99 -11.42 9.11
CA GLY A 684 25.22 -11.38 9.91
C GLY A 684 24.95 -11.54 11.41
N LEU A 685 23.93 -10.84 11.92
CA LEU A 685 23.47 -10.98 13.32
C LEU A 685 22.87 -12.35 13.59
N ASN A 686 22.09 -12.90 12.65
CA ASN A 686 21.52 -14.24 12.81
C ASN A 686 22.62 -15.31 12.94
N ARG A 687 23.66 -15.25 12.11
CA ARG A 687 24.83 -16.15 12.24
C ARG A 687 25.59 -15.94 13.56
N TRP A 688 25.72 -14.71 14.01
CA TRP A 688 26.39 -14.39 15.28
C TRP A 688 25.67 -14.99 16.49
N ILE A 689 24.34 -14.93 16.58
CA ILE A 689 23.61 -15.59 17.68
C ILE A 689 23.72 -17.11 17.60
N HIS A 690 23.76 -17.71 16.40
CA HIS A 690 23.90 -19.17 16.27
C HIS A 690 25.27 -19.65 16.77
N THR A 691 26.34 -18.97 16.34
CA THR A 691 27.72 -19.29 16.80
C THR A 691 27.97 -18.99 18.27
N SER A 692 27.10 -18.22 18.93
CA SER A 692 27.20 -17.87 20.34
C SER A 692 26.19 -18.58 21.25
N ASN A 693 25.40 -19.50 20.70
CA ASN A 693 24.27 -20.13 21.39
C ASN A 693 23.33 -19.09 22.03
N GLY A 694 23.10 -18.01 21.29
CA GLY A 694 22.26 -16.88 21.64
C GLY A 694 20.78 -17.08 21.28
N ASN A 695 19.97 -16.04 21.46
CA ASN A 695 18.54 -16.05 21.18
C ASN A 695 18.14 -14.96 20.17
N LEU A 696 17.08 -15.23 19.42
CA LEU A 696 16.38 -14.27 18.56
C LEU A 696 14.95 -14.11 19.06
N GLU A 697 14.57 -12.89 19.40
CA GLU A 697 13.19 -12.55 19.74
C GLU A 697 12.59 -11.60 18.71
N GLY A 698 11.29 -11.77 18.44
CA GLY A 698 10.52 -10.89 17.58
C GLY A 698 9.35 -10.24 18.33
N ASP A 699 9.10 -8.97 18.04
CA ASP A 699 7.93 -8.20 18.49
C ASP A 699 7.36 -7.38 17.35
N LEU A 700 6.04 -7.39 17.16
CA LEU A 700 5.35 -6.48 16.25
C LEU A 700 5.37 -5.06 16.83
N MET A 701 5.55 -4.05 15.98
CA MET A 701 5.56 -2.63 16.37
C MET A 701 4.25 -1.95 15.98
N PHE A 702 3.65 -1.23 16.93
CA PHE A 702 2.44 -0.43 16.73
C PHE A 702 2.60 0.98 17.26
N ASP A 703 1.83 1.94 16.76
CA ASP A 703 1.65 3.25 17.43
C ASP A 703 0.55 3.16 18.50
N LYS A 704 0.40 4.23 19.29
CA LYS A 704 -0.66 4.35 20.31
C LYS A 704 -2.11 4.23 19.78
N ASN A 705 -2.31 4.37 18.47
CA ASN A 705 -3.60 4.21 17.79
C ASN A 705 -3.71 2.82 17.13
N SER A 706 -2.89 1.86 17.57
CA SER A 706 -2.79 0.51 17.03
C SER A 706 -2.41 0.45 15.56
N GLN A 707 -1.78 1.46 14.97
CA GLN A 707 -1.34 1.39 13.57
C GLN A 707 -0.06 0.56 13.46
N TYR A 708 -0.04 -0.42 12.58
CA TYR A 708 1.13 -1.28 12.38
C TYR A 708 2.31 -0.50 11.79
N LEU A 709 3.48 -0.62 12.41
CA LEU A 709 4.71 0.10 12.05
C LEU A 709 5.81 -0.82 11.48
N GLY A 710 5.65 -2.13 11.66
CA GLY A 710 6.61 -3.15 11.27
C GLY A 710 6.89 -4.12 12.41
N TYR A 711 8.11 -4.67 12.50
CA TYR A 711 8.51 -5.51 13.64
C TYR A 711 9.93 -5.18 14.12
N SER A 712 10.21 -5.51 15.38
CA SER A 712 11.53 -5.44 16.01
C SER A 712 12.10 -6.84 16.13
N LEU A 713 13.39 -6.99 15.84
CA LEU A 713 14.18 -8.18 16.11
C LEU A 713 15.23 -7.86 17.16
N THR A 714 15.28 -8.66 18.22
CA THR A 714 16.27 -8.56 19.29
C THR A 714 17.19 -9.77 19.24
N PHE A 715 18.47 -9.53 18.97
CA PHE A 715 19.53 -10.53 18.89
C PHE A 715 20.35 -10.50 20.18
N GLN A 716 20.38 -11.59 20.93
CA GLN A 716 21.12 -11.71 22.19
C GLN A 716 22.20 -12.77 22.07
N GLY A 717 23.45 -12.43 22.37
CA GLY A 717 24.58 -13.36 22.28
C GLY A 717 25.84 -12.80 22.93
N LYS A 718 26.70 -13.66 23.50
CA LYS A 718 27.98 -13.28 24.14
C LYS A 718 27.90 -12.12 25.15
N GLY A 719 26.77 -11.97 25.85
CA GLY A 719 26.55 -10.88 26.82
C GLY A 719 26.20 -9.51 26.21
N SER A 720 25.96 -9.44 24.90
CA SER A 720 25.50 -8.24 24.19
C SER A 720 24.09 -8.45 23.63
N GLU A 721 23.38 -7.33 23.47
CA GLU A 721 22.06 -7.27 22.85
C GLU A 721 22.07 -6.25 21.70
N HIS A 722 21.51 -6.65 20.56
CA HIS A 722 21.36 -5.79 19.39
C HIS A 722 19.93 -5.83 18.89
N GLN A 723 19.30 -4.66 18.81
CA GLN A 723 17.95 -4.51 18.29
C GLN A 723 17.98 -3.97 16.85
N VAL A 724 17.05 -4.43 16.00
CA VAL A 724 16.85 -3.93 14.64
C VAL A 724 15.35 -3.78 14.37
N HIS A 725 14.95 -2.64 13.80
CA HIS A 725 13.58 -2.41 13.37
C HIS A 725 13.41 -2.70 11.88
N VAL A 726 12.45 -3.53 11.51
CA VAL A 726 12.09 -3.84 10.13
C VAL A 726 10.75 -3.20 9.80
N THR A 727 10.69 -2.48 8.68
CA THR A 727 9.49 -1.76 8.21
C THR A 727 9.32 -1.90 6.70
N GLY A 728 8.30 -1.26 6.15
CA GLY A 728 7.91 -1.37 4.76
C GLY A 728 7.44 -2.77 4.37
N ALA A 729 7.52 -3.14 3.09
CA ALA A 729 6.99 -4.42 2.63
C ALA A 729 7.70 -5.63 3.22
N ALA A 730 8.98 -5.49 3.58
CA ALA A 730 9.71 -6.51 4.30
C ALA A 730 8.99 -6.91 5.59
N SER A 731 8.30 -5.96 6.25
CA SER A 731 7.57 -6.21 7.49
C SER A 731 6.31 -7.06 7.33
N GLY A 732 5.77 -7.20 6.11
CA GLY A 732 4.64 -8.10 5.84
C GLY A 732 5.00 -9.59 5.86
N PHE A 733 6.29 -9.92 5.92
CA PHE A 733 6.81 -11.29 5.91
C PHE A 733 7.64 -11.52 7.17
N LEU A 734 7.04 -12.18 8.16
CA LEU A 734 7.64 -12.43 9.46
C LEU A 734 8.60 -13.63 9.40
N PRO A 735 9.83 -13.50 9.92
CA PRO A 735 10.75 -14.62 9.99
C PRO A 735 10.21 -15.75 10.87
N ASN A 736 10.09 -16.96 10.31
CA ASN A 736 9.60 -18.15 11.04
C ASN A 736 10.49 -18.55 12.23
N THR A 737 11.72 -18.04 12.29
CA THR A 737 12.64 -18.23 13.42
C THR A 737 12.32 -17.37 14.62
N ALA A 738 11.59 -16.26 14.43
CA ALA A 738 11.24 -15.30 15.48
C ALA A 738 9.72 -15.26 15.77
N PHE A 739 8.90 -15.62 14.78
CA PHE A 739 7.44 -15.55 14.85
C PHE A 739 6.80 -16.88 14.48
N SER A 740 5.69 -17.22 15.14
CA SER A 740 4.92 -18.41 14.80
C SER A 740 4.04 -18.18 13.55
N PRO A 741 3.65 -19.25 12.83
CA PRO A 741 2.71 -19.14 11.73
C PRO A 741 1.37 -18.50 12.14
N GLN A 742 0.93 -18.66 13.39
CA GLN A 742 -0.28 -18.03 13.92
C GLN A 742 -0.17 -16.51 13.90
N VAL A 743 0.98 -15.95 14.31
CA VAL A 743 1.21 -14.50 14.31
C VAL A 743 1.21 -13.96 12.87
N GLN A 744 1.86 -14.65 11.92
CA GLN A 744 1.83 -14.27 10.51
C GLN A 744 0.40 -14.27 9.95
N ASN A 745 -0.41 -15.27 10.29
CA ASN A 745 -1.81 -15.32 9.87
C ASN A 745 -2.63 -14.15 10.43
N ALA A 746 -2.48 -13.86 11.73
CA ALA A 746 -3.16 -12.74 12.36
C ALA A 746 -2.72 -11.39 11.76
N LEU A 747 -1.43 -11.22 11.45
CA LEU A 747 -0.90 -10.04 10.77
C LEU A 747 -1.50 -9.88 9.37
N ASN A 748 -1.61 -10.98 8.62
CA ASN A 748 -2.23 -10.97 7.31
C ASN A 748 -3.73 -10.62 7.38
N ASP A 749 -4.45 -11.10 8.40
CA ASP A 749 -5.89 -10.82 8.58
C ASP A 749 -6.10 -9.34 8.88
N MET A 750 -5.25 -8.79 9.75
CA MET A 750 -5.16 -7.36 10.03
C MET A 750 -4.85 -6.58 8.74
N GLY A 751 -3.84 -6.98 7.97
CA GLY A 751 -3.45 -6.31 6.73
C GLY A 751 -4.56 -6.28 5.68
N ALA A 752 -5.32 -7.37 5.54
CA ALA A 752 -6.47 -7.44 4.63
C ALA A 752 -7.66 -6.55 5.06
N ARG A 753 -7.73 -6.18 6.35
CA ARG A 753 -8.69 -5.17 6.84
C ARG A 753 -8.14 -3.76 6.69
N GLN A 754 -6.87 -3.54 7.02
CA GLN A 754 -6.22 -2.24 6.94
C GLN A 754 -6.21 -1.71 5.50
N VAL A 755 -5.89 -2.58 4.55
CA VAL A 755 -5.86 -2.30 3.11
C VAL A 755 -6.77 -3.32 2.41
N PRO A 756 -8.08 -3.02 2.28
CA PRO A 756 -9.06 -3.95 1.70
C PRO A 756 -8.75 -4.18 0.22
N LEU A 757 -9.14 -5.35 -0.29
CA LEU A 757 -8.84 -5.72 -1.67
C LEU A 757 -9.39 -4.71 -2.70
N GLN A 758 -10.53 -4.09 -2.39
CA GLN A 758 -11.16 -3.07 -3.22
C GLN A 758 -10.26 -1.85 -3.46
N SER A 759 -9.26 -1.60 -2.61
CA SER A 759 -8.27 -0.55 -2.84
C SER A 759 -7.42 -0.76 -4.11
N GLY A 760 -7.40 -1.99 -4.66
CA GLY A 760 -6.47 -2.38 -5.72
C GLY A 760 -5.00 -2.46 -5.27
N SER A 761 -4.72 -2.19 -3.99
CA SER A 761 -3.39 -2.29 -3.42
C SER A 761 -3.29 -3.49 -2.47
N PRO A 762 -2.19 -4.27 -2.51
CA PRO A 762 -1.88 -5.18 -1.43
C PRO A 762 -1.41 -4.40 -0.19
N ALA A 763 -1.51 -4.98 1.00
CA ALA A 763 -1.04 -4.37 2.24
C ALA A 763 0.47 -4.04 2.23
N VAL A 764 1.26 -4.79 1.44
CA VAL A 764 2.69 -4.54 1.19
C VAL A 764 2.94 -3.72 -0.09
N GLY A 765 1.91 -3.03 -0.60
CA GLY A 765 1.99 -2.19 -1.81
C GLY A 765 2.68 -0.85 -1.56
N PHE A 766 2.82 -0.06 -2.64
CA PHE A 766 3.54 1.22 -2.63
C PHE A 766 3.00 2.21 -1.59
N ALA A 767 1.74 2.64 -1.73
CA ALA A 767 1.14 3.63 -0.82
C ALA A 767 1.04 3.14 0.64
N PRO A 768 0.59 1.90 0.94
CA PRO A 768 0.60 1.38 2.31
C PRO A 768 1.99 1.36 2.97
N THR A 769 3.03 0.99 2.21
CA THR A 769 4.42 1.01 2.70
C THR A 769 4.87 2.41 3.10
N ALA A 770 4.57 3.40 2.26
CA ALA A 770 4.93 4.79 2.53
C ALA A 770 4.22 5.32 3.78
N TRP A 771 2.91 5.03 3.91
CA TRP A 771 2.13 5.34 5.11
C TRP A 771 2.75 4.73 6.37
N GLN A 772 3.06 3.43 6.34
CA GLN A 772 3.67 2.73 7.47
C GLN A 772 4.98 3.39 7.91
N SER A 773 5.83 3.75 6.95
CA SER A 773 7.14 4.35 7.24
C SER A 773 7.01 5.74 7.87
N ILE A 774 6.05 6.56 7.44
CA ILE A 774 5.77 7.85 8.08
C ILE A 774 5.22 7.68 9.48
N LEU A 775 4.30 6.74 9.68
CA LEU A 775 3.75 6.46 11.00
C LEU A 775 4.87 6.03 11.95
N LEU A 776 5.84 5.22 11.48
CA LEU A 776 7.01 4.83 12.27
C LEU A 776 7.88 6.05 12.62
N ALA A 777 8.17 6.92 11.65
CA ALA A 777 8.94 8.14 11.88
C ALA A 777 8.27 9.05 12.93
N LYS A 778 6.95 9.27 12.79
CA LYS A 778 6.15 10.06 13.74
C LYS A 778 6.09 9.42 15.13
N ALA A 779 5.88 8.11 15.21
CA ALA A 779 5.84 7.38 16.47
C ALA A 779 7.18 7.47 17.20
N ARG A 780 8.31 7.35 16.48
CA ARG A 780 9.65 7.50 17.08
C ARG A 780 9.90 8.91 17.60
N GLN A 781 9.57 9.95 16.83
CA GLN A 781 9.71 11.34 17.27
C GLN A 781 8.92 11.64 18.55
N LYS A 782 7.79 10.94 18.77
CA LYS A 782 6.94 11.10 19.96
C LYS A 782 7.23 10.09 21.08
N GLY A 783 8.07 9.10 20.86
CA GLY A 783 8.27 7.99 21.80
C GLY A 783 7.02 7.11 21.96
N GLU A 784 6.21 6.96 20.92
CA GLU A 784 4.91 6.27 20.90
C GLU A 784 4.96 4.89 20.21
N VAL A 785 6.14 4.28 20.08
CA VAL A 785 6.28 2.91 19.54
C VAL A 785 6.01 1.89 20.63
N GLU A 786 5.02 1.03 20.43
CA GLU A 786 4.65 -0.06 21.31
C GLU A 786 5.04 -1.41 20.70
N LEU A 787 5.58 -2.31 21.54
CA LEU A 787 5.98 -3.67 21.15
C LEU A 787 4.91 -4.68 21.60
N HIS A 788 4.47 -5.54 20.69
CA HIS A 788 3.41 -6.52 20.91
C HIS A 788 3.80 -7.88 20.32
N LYS A 789 3.49 -8.99 21.00
CA LYS A 789 3.72 -10.34 20.46
C LYS A 789 2.73 -10.74 19.35
N GLU A 790 1.54 -10.15 19.38
CA GLU A 790 0.44 -10.41 18.46
C GLU A 790 -0.25 -9.09 18.09
N PRO A 791 -1.01 -9.03 16.97
CA PRO A 791 -1.79 -7.85 16.64
C PRO A 791 -2.75 -7.44 17.78
N PRO A 792 -2.89 -6.13 18.10
CA PRO A 792 -3.80 -5.66 19.14
C PRO A 792 -5.24 -6.13 18.94
N SER A 793 -5.94 -6.36 20.06
CA SER A 793 -7.34 -6.81 20.04
C SER A 793 -8.30 -5.90 19.27
N SER A 794 -7.97 -4.62 19.11
CA SER A 794 -8.71 -3.65 18.30
C SER A 794 -8.76 -4.01 16.80
N TRP A 795 -7.84 -4.83 16.31
CA TRP A 795 -7.86 -5.38 14.95
C TRP A 795 -8.58 -6.72 14.82
N ILE A 796 -8.83 -7.41 15.93
CA ILE A 796 -9.48 -8.72 15.94
C ILE A 796 -10.99 -8.54 15.81
N ARG A 797 -11.59 -9.10 14.75
CA ARG A 797 -13.04 -9.09 14.62
C ARG A 797 -13.68 -9.88 15.75
N THR A 798 -14.66 -9.28 16.42
CA THR A 798 -15.46 -10.02 17.39
C THR A 798 -16.41 -10.97 16.65
N GLU A 799 -16.01 -12.21 16.38
CA GLU A 799 -16.90 -13.24 15.80
C GLU A 799 -17.98 -13.70 16.81
N PRO A 800 -19.16 -14.18 16.38
CA PRO A 800 -20.08 -14.88 17.26
C PRO A 800 -19.47 -16.23 17.66
N ALA A 801 -19.55 -16.58 18.94
CA ALA A 801 -19.25 -17.94 19.38
C ALA A 801 -20.15 -18.91 18.58
N SER A 802 -19.50 -19.87 17.90
CA SER A 802 -20.02 -20.78 16.87
C SER A 802 -19.97 -20.26 15.43
N VAL A 803 -18.78 -20.28 14.81
CA VAL A 803 -18.40 -21.23 13.74
C VAL A 803 -16.87 -21.32 13.77
N ALA A 804 -16.32 -22.46 14.18
CA ALA A 804 -14.91 -22.75 13.91
C ALA A 804 -14.75 -22.91 12.39
N SER A 805 -14.15 -21.93 11.71
CA SER A 805 -13.76 -22.08 10.31
C SER A 805 -12.32 -21.64 10.08
N ASN A 806 -11.50 -22.62 9.73
CA ASN A 806 -10.11 -22.51 9.33
C ASN A 806 -9.95 -21.56 8.14
N TYR A 807 -9.49 -20.34 8.37
CA TYR A 807 -8.94 -19.48 7.32
C TYR A 807 -7.66 -18.82 7.82
N SER A 808 -6.54 -19.51 7.58
CA SER A 808 -5.19 -18.98 7.70
C SER A 808 -4.82 -18.31 6.38
N ILE A 809 -4.27 -17.10 6.41
CA ILE A 809 -3.72 -16.41 5.24
C ILE A 809 -2.31 -16.94 4.90
N ALA A 810 -2.17 -18.26 4.91
CA ALA A 810 -1.27 -18.99 4.02
C ALA A 810 -2.02 -19.50 2.76
N ALA A 811 -3.31 -19.16 2.63
CA ALA A 811 -4.19 -19.66 1.59
C ALA A 811 -4.71 -18.53 0.67
N ALA A 812 -3.86 -18.05 -0.23
CA ALA A 812 -4.30 -17.69 -1.58
C ALA A 812 -4.55 -18.95 -2.43
N SER A 813 -4.80 -20.09 -1.82
CA SER A 813 -5.14 -21.37 -2.45
C SER A 813 -6.20 -22.06 -1.59
N ASN A 814 -7.36 -22.33 -2.17
CA ASN A 814 -8.52 -23.05 -1.60
C ASN A 814 -9.60 -22.19 -0.92
N LEU A 815 -10.26 -21.33 -1.71
CA LEU A 815 -11.69 -21.08 -1.51
C LEU A 815 -12.46 -21.91 -2.54
N ARG A 816 -13.31 -22.81 -2.05
CA ARG A 816 -14.30 -23.52 -2.87
C ARG A 816 -15.23 -22.46 -3.50
N PRO A 817 -15.44 -22.44 -4.82
CA PRO A 817 -16.45 -21.58 -5.41
C PRO A 817 -17.84 -22.08 -4.99
N ALA A 818 -18.68 -21.17 -4.50
CA ALA A 818 -20.13 -21.33 -4.60
C ALA A 818 -20.48 -21.40 -6.10
N PRO A 819 -21.42 -22.26 -6.53
CA PRO A 819 -21.73 -22.44 -7.95
C PRO A 819 -22.17 -21.10 -8.54
N ALA A 820 -21.45 -20.66 -9.57
CA ALA A 820 -21.84 -19.51 -10.38
C ALA A 820 -23.27 -19.72 -10.88
N THR A 821 -24.20 -18.88 -10.41
CA THR A 821 -25.50 -18.73 -11.04
C THR A 821 -25.28 -18.32 -12.48
N ARG A 822 -25.59 -19.26 -13.36
CA ARG A 822 -25.55 -19.20 -14.81
C ARG A 822 -26.55 -18.14 -15.30
N ASN A 823 -26.16 -16.86 -15.31
CA ASN A 823 -26.83 -15.85 -16.12
C ASN A 823 -26.43 -16.06 -17.59
N GLN A 824 -26.97 -17.13 -18.18
CA GLN A 824 -27.12 -17.22 -19.62
C GLN A 824 -28.23 -16.24 -20.02
N SER A 825 -27.82 -15.10 -20.56
CA SER A 825 -28.65 -14.32 -21.47
C SER A 825 -29.17 -15.28 -22.56
N ARG A 826 -30.49 -15.46 -22.59
CA ARG A 826 -31.20 -16.14 -23.68
C ARG A 826 -30.92 -15.40 -24.98
N LEU A 827 -30.03 -15.96 -25.80
CA LEU A 827 -30.02 -15.74 -27.24
C LEU A 827 -31.20 -16.54 -27.81
N ASP A 828 -32.31 -15.85 -28.10
CA ASP A 828 -33.38 -16.38 -28.94
C ASP A 828 -32.84 -16.61 -30.35
N THR A 829 -32.46 -17.84 -30.67
CA THR A 829 -32.29 -18.30 -32.05
C THR A 829 -33.36 -19.34 -32.35
N ARG A 830 -34.52 -18.85 -32.79
CA ARG A 830 -35.50 -19.68 -33.52
C ARG A 830 -34.92 -19.97 -34.90
N PHE A 831 -34.53 -21.22 -35.15
CA PHE A 831 -34.51 -21.78 -36.50
C PHE A 831 -35.41 -23.02 -36.54
N PRO A 832 -36.36 -23.13 -37.49
CA PRO A 832 -37.23 -24.29 -37.60
C PRO A 832 -36.57 -25.44 -38.36
N SER A 833 -37.07 -26.65 -38.10
CA SER A 833 -36.60 -27.93 -38.61
C SER A 833 -36.74 -28.10 -40.12
N LYS A 834 -35.82 -28.87 -40.71
CA LYS A 834 -35.88 -29.37 -42.09
C LYS A 834 -37.15 -30.19 -42.37
N ALA A 835 -37.86 -29.85 -43.45
CA ALA A 835 -38.60 -30.79 -44.29
C ALA A 835 -38.51 -30.32 -45.76
N ALA A 836 -38.60 -31.28 -46.68
CA ALA A 836 -38.03 -31.27 -48.02
C ALA A 836 -38.86 -30.57 -49.13
N THR A 837 -38.20 -30.48 -50.28
CA THR A 837 -38.67 -30.42 -51.69
C THR A 837 -38.78 -29.07 -52.43
N ASN A 838 -37.95 -29.01 -53.49
CA ASN A 838 -38.20 -28.51 -54.85
C ASN A 838 -38.41 -27.02 -55.17
N SER A 839 -37.55 -26.60 -56.11
CA SER A 839 -37.79 -25.80 -57.33
C SER A 839 -37.52 -24.29 -57.32
N THR A 840 -36.61 -23.94 -58.26
CA THR A 840 -36.59 -22.76 -59.15
C THR A 840 -36.39 -21.35 -58.56
N ASN A 841 -35.22 -20.78 -58.90
CA ASN A 841 -34.96 -19.37 -59.23
C ASN A 841 -36.05 -18.74 -60.15
N PRO A 842 -36.14 -17.41 -60.38
CA PRO A 842 -35.23 -16.31 -59.97
C PRO A 842 -35.92 -14.97 -59.56
N ALA A 843 -35.07 -13.97 -59.26
CA ALA A 843 -35.16 -12.56 -59.71
C ALA A 843 -35.69 -11.44 -58.79
N THR A 844 -34.83 -10.41 -58.71
CA THR A 844 -35.09 -8.94 -58.77
C THR A 844 -35.48 -8.10 -57.54
N ARG A 845 -34.67 -7.03 -57.41
CA ARG A 845 -34.98 -5.61 -57.10
C ARG A 845 -35.03 -5.11 -55.64
N ALA A 846 -33.96 -4.39 -55.32
CA ALA A 846 -33.90 -2.94 -55.05
C ALA A 846 -34.44 -2.36 -53.73
N ARG A 847 -33.49 -1.69 -53.04
CA ARG A 847 -33.58 -0.36 -52.39
C ARG A 847 -34.79 -0.06 -51.49
N ARG A 848 -34.52 0.16 -50.20
CA ARG A 848 -34.16 1.48 -49.68
C ARG A 848 -33.34 1.36 -48.42
#